data_AF-A0A5S3YN40-F1
#
_entry.id   AF-A0A5S3YN40-F1
#
_cell.length_a   1.000
_cell.length_b   1.000
_cell.length_c   1.000
_cell.angle_alpha   90.00
_cell.angle_beta   90.00
_cell.angle_gamma   90.00
#
_symmetry.space_group_name_H-M   'P 1'
#
loop_
_entity.id
_entity.type
_entity.pdbx_description
1 polymer ?
#
loop_
_entity_poly.entity_id
_entity_poly.type
_entity_poly.pdbx_seq_one_letter_code
_entity_poly.pdbx_strand_id
1 'polypeptide(L)'
;MMYEPKKLFMGASLLAVSTLPSYASAAAMCGATTTTGNNLTLGQTECISGNGLYFYVDIEKDGTPLNISTSGGTGEADILVNTGNWATASAYTERTQTPGTNDSLQITANQGRLYISVFGAHEQVQLALTQITSEQPTTNKCTETRRLSGEIALNEVACIGGNGLYYYVDVPEDNTELTIETQGGKGEADIFVNNSGWATRSSYTASSANAGTNETLKVTANKGLFYVSVMGQNDGVNFSVKTGTSTLDPVNPTDPATADFVVVEPVVVSTPAAAINSKAEFSVDVEQIIASTWAQWGEISANSPGVVADVAKAIHFLAQQDDIKDKDLDTLLYFLRNFAANGDFTQFSQADAKLISDALHAVAMMTEFYTTGAPAGLIHESYATALINLTTAEGAQFITEQLPHLMALTQFYAGLSNPYVNDNFGYSTNQILKAFYDLAYIGKQNAVIKAAFNEHMLAVMSVLRSYALGETGLDMRWNADADRMWIMPHEFLALGHVVNLAEPAVQARFDGIVKEIFDVTSAQVDAEEVKKKITESYLETVNRSCDSSDALNGYCSVPKKVEDILTITYQCNDAITISAQAMTNQQLATACSKMADVGTNFHQFFNTNMQPVSDDNNTKLEVIVYATPEDYEAYGYQFFGHNTNNGGIYLEGDPSIAGNIPRFHAMQCPQSWVGFSCDTAGEVYNLEHEYIHYLDGRYNLYGMFAHHNNTVSWAEGWAEFLTKGQYNKRNFDAIAGKTVPSLRSILFMEYGFDNLYPWSYLTMRYLAENHKQSVLALSNALK
;
A
#
# COMPACT_ATOMS: atom_id res chain seq x y z
N MET A 1 14.43 4.40 -3.57
CA MET A 1 15.17 3.11 -3.62
C MET A 1 14.89 2.47 -4.98
N MET A 2 15.91 2.34 -5.84
CA MET A 2 15.81 1.53 -7.05
C MET A 2 16.13 0.09 -6.66
N TYR A 3 15.12 -0.79 -6.69
CA TYR A 3 15.32 -2.23 -6.56
C TYR A 3 15.51 -2.82 -7.96
N GLU A 4 16.68 -3.42 -8.23
CA GLU A 4 16.91 -4.26 -9.41
C GLU A 4 16.11 -5.58 -9.30
N PRO A 5 15.44 -6.05 -10.37
CA PRO A 5 14.75 -7.33 -10.35
C PRO A 5 15.71 -8.48 -10.61
N LYS A 6 15.75 -9.46 -9.69
CA LYS A 6 16.42 -10.74 -9.91
C LYS A 6 15.63 -11.59 -10.91
N LYS A 7 16.31 -12.04 -11.97
CA LYS A 7 15.83 -12.98 -12.99
C LYS A 7 15.32 -14.29 -12.35
N LEU A 8 14.08 -14.69 -12.68
CA LEU A 8 13.55 -16.01 -12.36
C LEU A 8 13.56 -16.93 -13.59
N PHE A 9 13.88 -18.20 -13.34
CA PHE A 9 14.06 -19.28 -14.31
C PHE A 9 12.79 -19.61 -15.10
N MET A 10 12.94 -19.77 -16.43
CA MET A 10 11.95 -20.40 -17.31
C MET A 10 11.82 -21.90 -17.01
N GLY A 11 10.63 -22.34 -16.61
CA GLY A 11 10.24 -23.74 -16.53
C GLY A 11 9.27 -24.09 -17.65
N ALA A 12 9.62 -25.11 -18.44
CA ALA A 12 8.94 -25.51 -19.67
C ALA A 12 7.53 -26.09 -19.47
N SER A 13 6.65 -25.77 -20.42
CA SER A 13 5.29 -26.28 -20.57
C SER A 13 5.24 -27.80 -20.77
N LEU A 14 4.33 -28.46 -20.06
CA LEU A 14 3.83 -29.80 -20.42
C LEU A 14 2.34 -29.72 -20.71
N LEU A 15 1.98 -30.07 -21.95
CA LEU A 15 0.62 -30.28 -22.43
C LEU A 15 -0.02 -31.46 -21.70
N ALA A 16 -1.16 -31.22 -21.06
CA ALA A 16 -2.09 -32.27 -20.65
C ALA A 16 -3.44 -32.04 -21.33
N VAL A 17 -3.80 -32.97 -22.21
CA VAL A 17 -5.14 -33.10 -22.79
C VAL A 17 -6.04 -33.74 -21.74
N SER A 18 -7.10 -33.05 -21.32
CA SER A 18 -8.17 -33.66 -20.51
C SER A 18 -9.54 -33.42 -21.15
N THR A 19 -10.26 -34.52 -21.24
CA THR A 19 -11.60 -34.73 -21.80
C THR A 19 -12.70 -33.90 -21.13
N LEU A 20 -13.64 -33.41 -21.94
CA LEU A 20 -14.89 -32.77 -21.53
C LEU A 20 -15.76 -33.71 -20.66
N PRO A 21 -16.26 -33.27 -19.49
CA PRO A 21 -17.43 -33.86 -18.87
C PRO A 21 -18.72 -33.14 -19.28
N SER A 22 -19.77 -33.94 -19.36
CA SER A 22 -21.17 -33.63 -19.64
C SER A 22 -21.76 -32.53 -18.77
N TYR A 23 -22.61 -31.69 -19.38
CA TYR A 23 -23.46 -30.69 -18.75
C TYR A 23 -24.30 -31.27 -17.59
N ALA A 24 -23.97 -30.87 -16.37
CA ALA A 24 -24.88 -30.92 -15.23
C ALA A 24 -25.90 -29.78 -15.36
N SER A 25 -27.14 -30.01 -14.91
CA SER A 25 -28.22 -29.03 -14.94
C SER A 25 -27.83 -27.74 -14.23
N ALA A 26 -28.19 -26.58 -14.80
CA ALA A 26 -28.03 -25.27 -14.18
C ALA A 26 -28.53 -25.30 -12.72
N ALA A 27 -27.63 -24.97 -11.77
CA ALA A 27 -27.98 -24.80 -10.37
C ALA A 27 -29.05 -23.70 -10.27
N ALA A 28 -30.06 -23.92 -9.42
CA ALA A 28 -31.05 -22.89 -9.13
C ALA A 28 -30.35 -21.68 -8.51
N MET A 29 -30.41 -20.54 -9.18
CA MET A 29 -29.84 -19.27 -8.74
C MET A 29 -30.73 -18.65 -7.64
N CYS A 30 -30.12 -18.11 -6.58
CA CYS A 30 -30.85 -17.63 -5.40
C CYS A 30 -31.51 -16.25 -5.55
N GLY A 31 -31.20 -15.47 -6.59
CA GLY A 31 -31.87 -14.20 -6.90
C GLY A 31 -30.97 -12.95 -6.76
N ALA A 32 -31.57 -11.83 -6.33
CA ALA A 32 -30.86 -10.56 -6.21
C ALA A 32 -29.80 -10.62 -5.10
N THR A 33 -28.59 -10.18 -5.40
CA THR A 33 -27.43 -10.30 -4.52
C THR A 33 -27.43 -9.28 -3.41
N THR A 34 -27.24 -9.78 -2.20
CA THR A 34 -27.08 -9.01 -0.97
C THR A 34 -25.67 -8.45 -0.89
N THR A 35 -25.57 -7.15 -0.60
CA THR A 35 -24.29 -6.47 -0.42
C THR A 35 -23.58 -6.93 0.85
N THR A 36 -22.25 -6.84 0.84
CA THR A 36 -21.40 -7.04 2.02
C THR A 36 -21.60 -5.91 3.03
N GLY A 37 -21.32 -6.16 4.32
CA GLY A 37 -21.44 -5.21 5.43
C GLY A 37 -22.79 -5.22 6.15
N ASN A 38 -23.71 -6.12 5.78
CA ASN A 38 -25.07 -6.14 6.31
C ASN A 38 -25.20 -6.92 7.64
N ASN A 39 -26.14 -6.47 8.49
CA ASN A 39 -26.55 -7.21 9.68
C ASN A 39 -27.46 -8.38 9.26
N LEU A 40 -27.11 -9.59 9.67
CA LEU A 40 -27.94 -10.78 9.58
C LEU A 40 -28.80 -10.91 10.82
N THR A 41 -30.07 -11.20 10.61
CA THR A 41 -31.02 -11.58 11.65
C THR A 41 -31.16 -13.09 11.70
N LEU A 42 -31.48 -13.64 12.88
CA LEU A 42 -31.70 -15.07 13.01
C LEU A 42 -32.92 -15.51 12.17
N GLY A 43 -32.72 -16.51 11.32
CA GLY A 43 -33.69 -16.97 10.33
C GLY A 43 -33.51 -16.33 8.94
N GLN A 44 -32.62 -15.35 8.80
CA GLN A 44 -32.37 -14.67 7.53
C GLN A 44 -31.62 -15.56 6.56
N THR A 45 -32.00 -15.43 5.30
CA THR A 45 -31.33 -16.03 4.15
C THR A 45 -30.97 -14.92 3.18
N GLU A 46 -29.74 -14.91 2.71
CA GLU A 46 -29.20 -13.99 1.73
C GLU A 46 -28.79 -14.73 0.46
N CYS A 47 -28.87 -14.02 -0.67
CA CYS A 47 -28.25 -14.48 -1.90
C CYS A 47 -26.95 -13.72 -2.09
N ILE A 48 -25.83 -14.43 -2.20
CA ILE A 48 -24.50 -13.85 -2.17
C ILE A 48 -23.71 -14.22 -3.44
N SER A 49 -22.92 -13.28 -3.93
CA SER A 49 -21.99 -13.47 -5.06
C SER A 49 -20.79 -12.55 -4.87
N GLY A 50 -19.64 -12.98 -5.33
CA GLY A 50 -18.36 -12.32 -5.11
C GLY A 50 -17.42 -13.17 -4.26
N ASN A 51 -16.53 -12.51 -3.53
CA ASN A 51 -15.53 -13.14 -2.66
C ASN A 51 -15.22 -12.18 -1.51
N GLY A 52 -15.03 -12.70 -0.30
CA GLY A 52 -14.75 -11.86 0.88
C GLY A 52 -15.96 -11.01 1.26
N LEU A 53 -17.11 -11.66 1.42
CA LEU A 53 -18.33 -11.00 1.88
C LEU A 53 -18.40 -11.04 3.41
N TYR A 54 -18.79 -9.93 4.01
CA TYR A 54 -18.74 -9.69 5.45
C TYR A 54 -20.16 -9.42 5.97
N PHE A 55 -20.54 -10.11 7.03
CA PHE A 55 -21.85 -10.05 7.67
C PHE A 55 -21.68 -10.08 9.18
N TYR A 56 -22.59 -9.50 9.94
CA TYR A 56 -22.55 -9.63 11.39
C TYR A 56 -23.93 -9.92 11.96
N VAL A 57 -23.99 -10.49 13.15
CA VAL A 57 -25.23 -10.65 13.91
C VAL A 57 -24.97 -10.22 15.35
N ASP A 58 -25.89 -9.42 15.92
CA ASP A 58 -25.85 -9.05 17.32
C ASP A 58 -26.58 -10.11 18.15
N ILE A 59 -25.84 -10.83 18.99
CA ILE A 59 -26.33 -11.92 19.83
C ILE A 59 -26.80 -11.36 21.17
N GLU A 60 -28.06 -11.61 21.53
CA GLU A 60 -28.67 -11.00 22.71
C GLU A 60 -28.30 -11.68 24.03
N LYS A 61 -27.95 -12.97 23.99
CA LYS A 61 -27.71 -13.79 25.19
C LYS A 61 -26.51 -14.72 25.02
N ASP A 62 -25.78 -14.90 26.11
CA ASP A 62 -24.73 -15.91 26.21
C ASP A 62 -25.26 -17.31 25.89
N GLY A 63 -24.43 -18.13 25.24
CA GLY A 63 -24.78 -19.52 24.96
C GLY A 63 -25.84 -19.73 23.87
N THR A 64 -26.00 -18.80 22.92
CA THR A 64 -26.96 -18.92 21.81
C THR A 64 -26.42 -19.86 20.74
N PRO A 65 -27.05 -21.03 20.50
CA PRO A 65 -26.57 -21.99 19.50
C PRO A 65 -27.04 -21.61 18.08
N LEU A 66 -26.12 -21.56 17.13
CA LEU A 66 -26.32 -21.07 15.76
C LEU A 66 -25.84 -22.08 14.73
N ASN A 67 -26.48 -22.10 13.58
CA ASN A 67 -26.02 -22.77 12.37
C ASN A 67 -25.98 -21.76 11.23
N ILE A 68 -24.80 -21.57 10.65
CA ILE A 68 -24.54 -20.76 9.47
C ILE A 68 -24.32 -21.73 8.31
N SER A 69 -25.00 -21.57 7.19
CA SER A 69 -24.85 -22.47 6.06
C SER A 69 -24.85 -21.76 4.71
N THR A 70 -24.02 -22.22 3.80
CA THR A 70 -24.03 -21.85 2.38
C THR A 70 -24.63 -23.01 1.58
N SER A 71 -25.42 -22.73 0.54
CA SER A 71 -25.94 -23.76 -0.35
C SER A 71 -26.31 -23.23 -1.74
N GLY A 72 -26.34 -24.10 -2.75
CA GLY A 72 -26.65 -23.70 -4.13
C GLY A 72 -25.53 -22.93 -4.82
N GLY A 73 -25.80 -22.30 -5.97
CA GLY A 73 -24.80 -21.50 -6.70
C GLY A 73 -23.64 -22.30 -7.31
N THR A 74 -22.57 -21.58 -7.66
CA THR A 74 -21.31 -22.14 -8.20
C THR A 74 -20.10 -21.46 -7.56
N GLY A 75 -18.95 -22.14 -7.53
CA GLY A 75 -17.70 -21.60 -6.98
C GLY A 75 -17.32 -22.22 -5.63
N GLU A 76 -16.68 -21.43 -4.77
CA GLU A 76 -16.22 -21.81 -3.41
C GLU A 76 -16.80 -20.82 -2.38
N ALA A 77 -17.36 -21.28 -1.26
CA ALA A 77 -18.04 -20.41 -0.29
C ALA A 77 -17.81 -20.79 1.19
N ASP A 78 -16.53 -20.83 1.59
CA ASP A 78 -16.08 -21.09 2.96
C ASP A 78 -16.63 -20.02 3.93
N ILE A 79 -17.31 -20.47 4.98
CA ILE A 79 -17.78 -19.64 6.10
C ILE A 79 -16.68 -19.50 7.16
N LEU A 80 -16.45 -18.28 7.65
CA LEU A 80 -15.56 -17.95 8.77
C LEU A 80 -16.33 -17.11 9.80
N VAL A 81 -16.03 -17.25 11.10
CA VAL A 81 -16.64 -16.42 12.15
C VAL A 81 -15.63 -15.89 13.15
N ASN A 82 -15.92 -14.77 13.79
CA ASN A 82 -15.09 -14.15 14.83
C ASN A 82 -15.94 -13.24 15.75
N THR A 83 -15.53 -13.02 17.00
CA THR A 83 -16.28 -12.25 18.02
C THR A 83 -15.67 -10.87 18.33
N GLY A 84 -14.47 -10.58 17.86
CA GLY A 84 -13.78 -9.30 18.13
C GLY A 84 -13.74 -8.33 16.95
N ASN A 85 -13.66 -8.86 15.73
CA ASN A 85 -13.57 -8.14 14.47
C ASN A 85 -14.04 -9.03 13.31
N TRP A 86 -14.03 -8.52 12.07
CA TRP A 86 -14.36 -9.30 10.88
C TRP A 86 -13.53 -10.57 10.78
N ALA A 87 -14.19 -11.69 10.49
CA ALA A 87 -13.51 -12.96 10.32
C ALA A 87 -12.71 -12.95 8.99
N THR A 88 -11.43 -13.27 9.03
CA THR A 88 -10.58 -13.37 7.83
C THR A 88 -9.88 -14.73 7.80
N ALA A 89 -9.27 -15.09 6.68
CA ALA A 89 -8.50 -16.35 6.58
C ALA A 89 -7.37 -16.48 7.62
N SER A 90 -6.88 -15.36 8.17
CA SER A 90 -5.83 -15.29 9.19
C SER A 90 -6.35 -14.97 10.61
N ALA A 91 -7.60 -14.55 10.76
CA ALA A 91 -8.21 -14.21 12.05
C ALA A 91 -9.69 -14.66 12.11
N TYR A 92 -9.89 -15.88 12.61
CA TYR A 92 -11.21 -16.48 12.81
C TYR A 92 -11.22 -17.31 14.10
N THR A 93 -12.40 -17.43 14.71
CA THR A 93 -12.67 -18.34 15.82
C THR A 93 -12.99 -19.74 15.30
N GLU A 94 -13.85 -19.83 14.27
CA GLU A 94 -14.20 -21.09 13.60
C GLU A 94 -14.39 -20.86 12.09
N ARG A 95 -14.19 -21.93 11.29
CA ARG A 95 -14.39 -21.89 9.84
C ARG A 95 -14.78 -23.23 9.23
N THR A 96 -15.28 -23.17 8.00
CA THR A 96 -15.41 -24.31 7.08
C THR A 96 -14.24 -24.33 6.08
N GLN A 97 -13.97 -25.51 5.52
CA GLN A 97 -12.87 -25.80 4.58
C GLN A 97 -13.30 -26.96 3.67
N THR A 98 -14.46 -26.81 3.04
CA THR A 98 -15.09 -27.88 2.27
C THR A 98 -15.18 -27.43 0.82
N PRO A 99 -14.66 -28.21 -0.15
CA PRO A 99 -14.71 -27.80 -1.55
C PRO A 99 -16.14 -27.59 -2.04
N GLY A 100 -16.40 -26.46 -2.67
CA GLY A 100 -17.67 -26.06 -3.27
C GLY A 100 -18.43 -24.99 -2.48
N THR A 101 -19.74 -24.94 -2.69
CA THR A 101 -20.62 -23.88 -2.15
C THR A 101 -21.58 -24.35 -1.05
N ASN A 102 -21.43 -25.60 -0.58
CA ASN A 102 -22.36 -26.22 0.36
C ASN A 102 -21.66 -26.47 1.70
N ASP A 103 -21.59 -25.43 2.53
CA ASP A 103 -20.98 -25.49 3.85
C ASP A 103 -21.99 -25.31 4.98
N SER A 104 -21.66 -25.84 6.15
CA SER A 104 -22.45 -25.67 7.37
C SER A 104 -21.52 -25.59 8.57
N LEU A 105 -21.68 -24.54 9.36
CA LEU A 105 -20.91 -24.23 10.55
C LEU A 105 -21.85 -24.04 11.73
N GLN A 106 -21.76 -24.96 12.71
CA GLN A 106 -22.54 -24.90 13.94
C GLN A 106 -21.68 -24.37 15.08
N ILE A 107 -22.12 -23.29 15.72
CA ILE A 107 -21.38 -22.63 16.80
C ILE A 107 -22.30 -22.32 17.98
N THR A 108 -21.72 -22.00 19.13
CA THR A 108 -22.45 -21.38 20.25
C THR A 108 -21.88 -20.00 20.50
N ALA A 109 -22.66 -18.96 20.20
CA ALA A 109 -22.24 -17.58 20.33
C ALA A 109 -22.66 -16.98 21.68
N ASN A 110 -21.83 -16.07 22.21
CA ASN A 110 -22.13 -15.34 23.43
C ASN A 110 -22.73 -13.96 23.14
N GLN A 111 -23.26 -13.28 24.16
CA GLN A 111 -23.82 -11.94 24.03
C GLN A 111 -22.78 -10.98 23.44
N GLY A 112 -23.19 -10.21 22.41
CA GLY A 112 -22.33 -9.31 21.67
C GLY A 112 -22.36 -9.58 20.17
N ARG A 113 -21.52 -8.87 19.41
CA ARG A 113 -21.48 -8.99 17.96
C ARG A 113 -20.66 -10.20 17.53
N LEU A 114 -21.26 -11.05 16.71
CA LEU A 114 -20.59 -12.11 15.98
C LEU A 114 -20.41 -11.66 14.53
N TYR A 115 -19.18 -11.65 14.06
CA TYR A 115 -18.81 -11.40 12.68
C TYR A 115 -18.75 -12.72 11.91
N ILE A 116 -19.29 -12.72 10.70
CA ILE A 116 -19.43 -13.85 9.79
C ILE A 116 -18.89 -13.40 8.44
N SER A 117 -17.98 -14.17 7.85
CA SER A 117 -17.44 -13.87 6.52
C SER A 117 -17.58 -15.08 5.61
N VAL A 118 -17.80 -14.85 4.32
CA VAL A 118 -17.84 -15.89 3.28
C VAL A 118 -16.73 -15.63 2.27
N PHE A 119 -15.80 -16.58 2.16
CA PHE A 119 -14.61 -16.51 1.31
C PHE A 119 -14.59 -17.61 0.26
N GLY A 120 -13.91 -17.33 -0.85
CA GLY A 120 -13.96 -18.12 -2.08
C GLY A 120 -14.83 -17.41 -3.12
N ALA A 121 -14.38 -17.43 -4.38
CA ALA A 121 -15.13 -16.84 -5.47
C ALA A 121 -16.38 -17.68 -5.73
N HIS A 122 -17.55 -17.10 -5.49
CA HIS A 122 -18.84 -17.75 -5.67
C HIS A 122 -19.86 -16.87 -6.38
N GLU A 123 -20.81 -17.52 -7.04
CA GLU A 123 -21.91 -16.89 -7.76
C GLU A 123 -23.22 -17.55 -7.36
N GLN A 124 -24.20 -16.72 -7.02
CA GLN A 124 -25.57 -17.10 -6.68
C GLN A 124 -25.68 -18.16 -5.57
N VAL A 125 -24.90 -18.01 -4.50
CA VAL A 125 -24.91 -18.90 -3.32
C VAL A 125 -25.89 -18.36 -2.26
N GLN A 126 -26.67 -19.25 -1.65
CA GLN A 126 -27.57 -18.91 -0.56
C GLN A 126 -26.84 -19.00 0.78
N LEU A 127 -26.71 -17.90 1.52
CA LEU A 127 -26.20 -17.85 2.89
C LEU A 127 -27.37 -17.80 3.87
N ALA A 128 -27.44 -18.72 4.84
CA ALA A 128 -28.48 -18.74 5.85
C ALA A 128 -27.90 -18.75 7.26
N LEU A 129 -28.49 -17.94 8.16
CA LEU A 129 -28.18 -17.93 9.58
C LEU A 129 -29.40 -18.41 10.36
N THR A 130 -29.28 -19.51 11.09
CA THR A 130 -30.38 -20.14 11.83
C THR A 130 -29.99 -20.40 13.29
N GLN A 131 -30.95 -20.34 14.21
CA GLN A 131 -30.72 -20.74 15.60
C GLN A 131 -31.00 -22.24 15.76
N ILE A 132 -30.05 -22.99 16.33
CA ILE A 132 -30.23 -24.43 16.57
C ILE A 132 -31.12 -24.60 17.80
N THR A 133 -32.40 -24.92 17.57
CA THR A 133 -33.30 -25.25 18.68
C THR A 133 -33.23 -26.74 18.98
N SER A 134 -32.71 -27.10 20.16
CA SER A 134 -33.05 -28.40 20.76
C SER A 134 -34.57 -28.44 20.96
N GLU A 135 -35.22 -29.53 20.56
CA GLU A 135 -36.67 -29.68 20.68
C GLU A 135 -37.25 -29.30 22.06
N GLN A 136 -38.28 -28.42 22.01
CA GLN A 136 -39.45 -28.24 22.88
C GLN A 136 -39.26 -27.63 24.31
N PRO A 137 -40.25 -26.89 24.89
CA PRO A 137 -41.70 -26.93 24.65
C PRO A 137 -42.45 -25.58 24.47
N THR A 138 -43.73 -25.69 24.08
CA THR A 138 -44.74 -24.64 23.87
C THR A 138 -45.12 -23.83 25.13
N THR A 139 -44.95 -22.50 25.12
CA THR A 139 -45.74 -21.56 25.98
C THR A 139 -45.67 -20.11 25.49
N ASN A 140 -46.61 -19.71 24.62
CA ASN A 140 -47.19 -18.34 24.62
C ASN A 140 -48.38 -18.33 23.64
N LYS A 141 -49.44 -19.08 23.98
CA LYS A 141 -50.72 -18.95 23.26
C LYS A 141 -51.53 -17.86 23.95
N CYS A 142 -52.02 -16.88 23.20
CA CYS A 142 -52.99 -15.94 23.74
C CYS A 142 -54.34 -16.64 24.02
N THR A 143 -54.97 -16.33 25.16
CA THR A 143 -56.19 -17.01 25.63
C THR A 143 -57.46 -16.15 25.49
N GLU A 144 -57.36 -15.01 24.83
CA GLU A 144 -58.47 -14.06 24.66
C GLU A 144 -59.34 -14.40 23.43
N THR A 145 -60.44 -13.66 23.25
CA THR A 145 -61.33 -13.81 22.10
C THR A 145 -60.56 -13.51 20.81
N ARG A 146 -60.57 -14.46 19.86
CA ARG A 146 -59.82 -14.35 18.60
C ARG A 146 -60.40 -13.26 17.71
N ARG A 147 -59.54 -12.32 17.29
CA ARG A 147 -59.86 -11.29 16.31
C ARG A 147 -59.65 -11.85 14.91
N LEU A 148 -60.73 -11.93 14.13
CA LEU A 148 -60.70 -12.54 12.79
C LEU A 148 -60.07 -11.61 11.74
N SER A 149 -60.50 -10.34 11.63
CA SER A 149 -59.99 -9.34 10.67
C SER A 149 -60.54 -7.96 11.06
N GLY A 150 -59.95 -6.88 10.55
CA GLY A 150 -60.40 -5.50 10.76
C GLY A 150 -59.30 -4.55 11.21
N GLU A 151 -59.67 -3.39 11.70
CA GLU A 151 -58.71 -2.39 12.19
C GLU A 151 -57.78 -2.96 13.28
N ILE A 152 -56.54 -2.49 13.39
CA ILE A 152 -55.68 -2.68 14.56
C ILE A 152 -54.99 -1.35 14.86
N ALA A 153 -55.00 -0.89 16.10
CA ALA A 153 -54.32 0.35 16.45
C ALA A 153 -52.80 0.15 16.54
N LEU A 154 -52.02 1.19 16.25
CA LEU A 154 -50.57 1.14 16.44
C LEU A 154 -50.22 0.80 17.90
N ASN A 155 -49.28 -0.11 18.07
CA ASN A 155 -48.82 -0.69 19.32
C ASN A 155 -49.87 -1.55 20.07
N GLU A 156 -51.03 -1.83 19.48
CA GLU A 156 -52.00 -2.81 19.98
C GLU A 156 -51.51 -4.24 19.69
N VAL A 157 -51.77 -5.16 20.63
CA VAL A 157 -51.56 -6.60 20.44
C VAL A 157 -52.93 -7.28 20.37
N ALA A 158 -53.19 -8.00 19.28
CA ALA A 158 -54.42 -8.76 19.07
C ALA A 158 -54.16 -10.27 19.10
N CYS A 159 -55.07 -11.03 19.72
CA CYS A 159 -55.05 -12.49 19.66
C CYS A 159 -55.75 -12.97 18.38
N ILE A 160 -55.05 -13.68 17.50
CA ILE A 160 -55.56 -14.07 16.17
C ILE A 160 -55.58 -15.60 15.99
N GLY A 161 -56.41 -16.07 15.06
CA GLY A 161 -56.55 -17.50 14.75
C GLY A 161 -57.47 -17.72 13.55
N GLY A 162 -57.01 -18.51 12.58
CA GLY A 162 -57.69 -18.77 11.31
C GLY A 162 -56.68 -18.82 10.15
N ASN A 163 -57.15 -18.67 8.92
CA ASN A 163 -56.32 -18.56 7.72
C ASN A 163 -56.88 -17.43 6.84
N GLY A 164 -56.00 -16.59 6.30
CA GLY A 164 -56.37 -15.47 5.45
C GLY A 164 -57.07 -14.36 6.24
N LEU A 165 -56.36 -13.81 7.22
CA LEU A 165 -56.82 -12.73 8.09
C LEU A 165 -56.31 -11.39 7.56
N TYR A 166 -57.15 -10.36 7.57
CA TYR A 166 -56.87 -9.07 6.94
C TYR A 166 -57.01 -7.93 7.96
N TYR A 167 -55.95 -7.17 8.20
CA TYR A 167 -55.89 -6.07 9.15
C TYR A 167 -55.46 -4.77 8.50
N TYR A 168 -56.02 -3.64 8.93
CA TYR A 168 -55.57 -2.33 8.50
C TYR A 168 -55.24 -1.44 9.70
N VAL A 169 -54.26 -0.56 9.54
CA VAL A 169 -53.83 0.41 10.56
C VAL A 169 -53.79 1.81 9.97
N ASP A 170 -54.25 2.80 10.73
CA ASP A 170 -54.15 4.22 10.32
C ASP A 170 -52.77 4.77 10.70
N VAL A 171 -51.97 5.12 9.69
CA VAL A 171 -50.62 5.65 9.85
C VAL A 171 -50.68 7.19 9.89
N PRO A 172 -50.17 7.85 10.95
CA PRO A 172 -50.41 9.27 11.17
C PRO A 172 -49.58 10.19 10.26
N GLU A 173 -48.38 9.77 9.84
CA GLU A 173 -47.40 10.58 9.11
C GLU A 173 -46.70 9.78 8.00
N ASP A 174 -46.17 10.49 7.01
CA ASP A 174 -45.39 9.87 5.93
C ASP A 174 -44.07 9.31 6.46
N ASN A 175 -43.57 8.25 5.82
CA ASN A 175 -42.33 7.57 6.21
C ASN A 175 -42.30 7.04 7.66
N THR A 176 -43.45 6.65 8.22
CA THR A 176 -43.51 6.01 9.53
C THR A 176 -42.97 4.59 9.44
N GLU A 177 -41.95 4.26 10.22
CA GLU A 177 -41.47 2.88 10.36
C GLU A 177 -42.44 2.03 11.19
N LEU A 178 -42.88 0.93 10.60
CA LEU A 178 -43.75 -0.06 11.22
C LEU A 178 -42.99 -1.38 11.40
N THR A 179 -43.13 -1.99 12.57
CA THR A 179 -42.71 -3.37 12.84
C THR A 179 -43.96 -4.21 13.07
N ILE A 180 -44.20 -5.20 12.19
CA ILE A 180 -45.33 -6.12 12.25
C ILE A 180 -44.83 -7.46 12.76
N GLU A 181 -45.48 -8.00 13.78
CA GLU A 181 -45.03 -9.24 14.44
C GLU A 181 -46.20 -10.20 14.62
N THR A 182 -45.97 -11.47 14.33
CA THR A 182 -46.77 -12.60 14.83
C THR A 182 -45.92 -13.40 15.80
N GLN A 183 -46.47 -13.82 16.94
CA GLN A 183 -45.72 -14.60 17.92
C GLN A 183 -46.59 -15.58 18.71
N GLY A 184 -46.06 -16.78 18.96
CA GLY A 184 -46.68 -17.79 19.79
C GLY A 184 -47.87 -18.48 19.10
N GLY A 185 -48.65 -19.28 19.83
CA GLY A 185 -49.70 -20.10 19.20
C GLY A 185 -49.19 -21.35 18.47
N LYS A 186 -49.96 -21.85 17.49
CA LYS A 186 -49.64 -23.02 16.66
C LYS A 186 -50.08 -22.80 15.21
N GLY A 187 -49.41 -23.45 14.26
CA GLY A 187 -49.74 -23.39 12.82
C GLY A 187 -48.78 -22.47 12.05
N GLU A 188 -49.27 -21.83 10.99
CA GLU A 188 -48.51 -20.93 10.12
C GLU A 188 -49.11 -19.52 10.12
N ALA A 189 -48.29 -18.47 10.23
CA ALA A 189 -48.77 -17.09 10.33
C ALA A 189 -47.98 -16.09 9.48
N ASP A 190 -47.69 -16.46 8.22
CA ASP A 190 -47.04 -15.63 7.20
C ASP A 190 -47.65 -14.21 7.12
N ILE A 191 -46.83 -13.17 7.17
CA ILE A 191 -47.22 -11.77 7.04
C ILE A 191 -47.01 -11.31 5.59
N PHE A 192 -48.00 -10.67 4.99
CA PHE A 192 -47.92 -10.00 3.70
C PHE A 192 -48.48 -8.57 3.80
N VAL A 193 -47.85 -7.60 3.16
CA VAL A 193 -48.32 -6.20 3.18
C VAL A 193 -48.39 -5.58 1.79
N ASN A 194 -49.22 -4.55 1.65
CA ASN A 194 -49.31 -3.73 0.44
C ASN A 194 -49.80 -2.32 0.81
N ASN A 195 -49.35 -1.31 0.05
CA ASN A 195 -49.52 0.10 0.38
C ASN A 195 -50.85 0.69 -0.11
N SER A 196 -51.59 0.00 -0.99
CA SER A 196 -52.82 0.53 -1.62
C SER A 196 -54.02 -0.42 -1.61
N GLY A 197 -53.89 -1.61 -1.00
CA GLY A 197 -54.97 -2.59 -0.87
C GLY A 197 -54.53 -3.87 -0.17
N TRP A 198 -55.38 -4.89 -0.13
CA TRP A 198 -55.07 -6.16 0.54
C TRP A 198 -53.97 -6.94 -0.19
N ALA A 199 -52.97 -7.39 0.56
CA ALA A 199 -51.91 -8.25 0.06
C ALA A 199 -52.40 -9.69 -0.11
N THR A 200 -51.86 -10.39 -1.11
CA THR A 200 -52.12 -11.82 -1.36
C THR A 200 -50.80 -12.55 -1.47
N ARG A 201 -50.81 -13.89 -1.37
CA ARG A 201 -49.60 -14.73 -1.53
C ARG A 201 -48.89 -14.53 -2.88
N SER A 202 -49.56 -14.00 -3.89
CA SER A 202 -49.01 -13.77 -5.24
C SER A 202 -48.87 -12.29 -5.61
N SER A 203 -49.22 -11.35 -4.70
CA SER A 203 -49.15 -9.91 -4.95
C SER A 203 -49.07 -9.14 -3.63
N TYR A 204 -47.87 -8.65 -3.32
CA TYR A 204 -47.52 -7.95 -2.08
C TYR A 204 -46.30 -7.03 -2.32
N THR A 205 -46.07 -6.05 -1.44
CA THR A 205 -44.88 -5.18 -1.49
C THR A 205 -43.77 -5.66 -0.55
N ALA A 206 -44.11 -6.31 0.56
CA ALA A 206 -43.18 -7.02 1.43
C ALA A 206 -43.89 -8.17 2.17
N SER A 207 -43.13 -9.16 2.64
CA SER A 207 -43.67 -10.31 3.37
C SER A 207 -42.64 -10.93 4.32
N SER A 208 -43.12 -11.69 5.31
CA SER A 208 -42.32 -12.57 6.17
C SER A 208 -43.06 -13.91 6.26
N ALA A 209 -42.41 -15.00 5.87
CA ALA A 209 -43.03 -16.32 5.68
C ALA A 209 -42.09 -17.43 6.15
N ASN A 210 -41.59 -17.30 7.38
CA ASN A 210 -40.82 -18.33 8.05
C ASN A 210 -41.73 -19.52 8.42
N ALA A 211 -41.12 -20.65 8.78
CA ALA A 211 -41.90 -21.79 9.24
C ALA A 211 -42.46 -21.53 10.65
N GLY A 212 -43.78 -21.62 10.82
CA GLY A 212 -44.47 -21.52 12.09
C GLY A 212 -45.23 -20.20 12.27
N THR A 213 -45.41 -19.78 13.52
CA THR A 213 -46.25 -18.62 13.88
C THR A 213 -45.47 -17.39 14.32
N ASN A 214 -44.14 -17.43 14.24
CA ASN A 214 -43.26 -16.35 14.68
C ASN A 214 -42.70 -15.61 13.47
N GLU A 215 -43.41 -14.59 13.00
CA GLU A 215 -42.95 -13.72 11.91
C GLU A 215 -42.61 -12.32 12.43
N THR A 216 -41.62 -11.69 11.81
CA THR A 216 -41.34 -10.26 11.99
C THR A 216 -41.12 -9.63 10.63
N LEU A 217 -41.77 -8.49 10.39
CA LEU A 217 -41.67 -7.73 9.16
C LEU A 217 -41.57 -6.23 9.47
N LYS A 218 -40.47 -5.59 9.08
CA LYS A 218 -40.29 -4.14 9.18
C LYS A 218 -40.53 -3.47 7.84
N VAL A 219 -41.33 -2.42 7.81
CA VAL A 219 -41.69 -1.68 6.61
C VAL A 219 -41.88 -0.20 6.90
N THR A 220 -41.63 0.64 5.92
CA THR A 220 -41.93 2.07 5.99
C THR A 220 -43.28 2.33 5.32
N ALA A 221 -44.19 3.00 6.03
CA ALA A 221 -45.53 3.32 5.55
C ALA A 221 -45.74 4.84 5.49
N ASN A 222 -46.52 5.27 4.49
CA ASN A 222 -46.94 6.66 4.37
C ASN A 222 -48.25 6.91 5.11
N LYS A 223 -48.60 8.18 5.31
CA LYS A 223 -49.82 8.59 6.00
C LYS A 223 -51.07 8.00 5.33
N GLY A 224 -51.96 7.46 6.14
CA GLY A 224 -53.22 6.84 5.72
C GLY A 224 -53.30 5.34 6.05
N LEU A 225 -54.27 4.64 5.45
CA LEU A 225 -54.49 3.23 5.75
C LEU A 225 -53.39 2.34 5.18
N PHE A 226 -52.78 1.55 6.06
CA PHE A 226 -51.80 0.52 5.70
C PHE A 226 -52.40 -0.87 5.92
N TYR A 227 -52.24 -1.77 4.94
CA TYR A 227 -52.92 -3.06 4.90
C TYR A 227 -51.95 -4.23 5.15
N VAL A 228 -52.30 -5.08 6.11
CA VAL A 228 -51.56 -6.27 6.52
C VAL A 228 -52.44 -7.50 6.35
N SER A 229 -51.91 -8.56 5.77
CA SER A 229 -52.59 -9.85 5.59
C SER A 229 -51.78 -10.94 6.27
N VAL A 230 -52.40 -11.71 7.16
CA VAL A 230 -51.80 -12.86 7.83
C VAL A 230 -52.36 -14.13 7.22
N MET A 231 -51.49 -14.93 6.61
CA MET A 231 -51.83 -16.08 5.79
C MET A 231 -51.24 -17.36 6.37
N GLY A 232 -51.93 -18.49 6.20
CA GLY A 232 -51.55 -19.74 6.85
C GLY A 232 -52.50 -20.06 7.99
N GLN A 233 -52.77 -21.35 8.20
CA GLN A 233 -53.70 -21.78 9.24
C GLN A 233 -53.02 -21.70 10.60
N ASN A 234 -53.47 -20.79 11.46
CA ASN A 234 -52.94 -20.60 12.81
C ASN A 234 -54.03 -20.59 13.90
N ASP A 235 -53.61 -20.79 15.15
CA ASP A 235 -54.49 -20.74 16.32
C ASP A 235 -53.79 -20.16 17.57
N GLY A 236 -54.26 -18.99 18.02
CA GLY A 236 -53.87 -18.34 19.27
C GLY A 236 -52.52 -17.64 19.20
N VAL A 237 -52.29 -16.92 18.10
CA VAL A 237 -51.08 -16.14 17.80
C VAL A 237 -51.27 -14.70 18.27
N ASN A 238 -50.26 -14.09 18.90
CA ASN A 238 -50.24 -12.65 19.17
C ASN A 238 -49.82 -11.90 17.91
N PHE A 239 -50.61 -10.95 17.46
CA PHE A 239 -50.33 -10.11 16.30
C PHE A 239 -50.25 -8.64 16.70
N SER A 240 -49.24 -7.91 16.25
CA SER A 240 -49.09 -6.47 16.54
C SER A 240 -48.42 -5.69 15.42
N VAL A 241 -48.66 -4.37 15.39
CA VAL A 241 -48.00 -3.41 14.48
C VAL A 241 -47.49 -2.24 15.32
N LYS A 242 -46.17 -2.01 15.39
CA LYS A 242 -45.51 -1.06 16.30
C LYS A 242 -44.74 0.05 15.58
N THR A 243 -44.57 1.20 16.22
CA THR A 243 -43.71 2.33 15.77
C THR A 243 -42.43 2.44 16.62
N GLY A 244 -41.27 2.75 16.02
CA GLY A 244 -40.00 2.85 16.75
C GLY A 244 -39.81 4.16 17.56
N THR A 245 -39.16 4.12 18.73
CA THR A 245 -38.74 5.30 19.51
C THR A 245 -37.30 5.21 20.07
N SER A 246 -36.42 6.15 19.66
CA SER A 246 -35.24 6.81 20.34
C SER A 246 -34.05 5.95 20.84
N THR A 247 -32.74 6.27 20.75
CA THR A 247 -31.87 7.34 20.16
C THR A 247 -30.38 6.94 20.33
N LEU A 248 -29.60 6.89 19.26
CA LEU A 248 -28.18 7.30 19.20
C LEU A 248 -28.11 8.42 18.15
N ASP A 249 -27.16 9.35 18.28
CA ASP A 249 -26.97 10.43 17.30
C ASP A 249 -26.97 9.86 15.87
N PRO A 250 -27.61 10.54 14.91
CA PRO A 250 -27.86 10.01 13.59
C PRO A 250 -26.54 9.84 12.84
N VAL A 251 -26.15 8.60 12.56
CA VAL A 251 -25.20 8.32 11.47
C VAL A 251 -25.87 8.87 10.23
N ASN A 252 -25.34 9.98 9.71
CA ASN A 252 -25.70 10.42 8.39
C ASN A 252 -24.88 9.53 7.44
N PRO A 253 -25.50 8.61 6.68
CA PRO A 253 -24.78 7.67 5.81
C PRO A 253 -24.02 8.34 4.67
N THR A 254 -24.08 9.67 4.58
CA THR A 254 -23.36 10.50 3.60
C THR A 254 -22.32 11.45 4.22
N ASP A 255 -22.19 11.50 5.55
CA ASP A 255 -21.22 12.38 6.21
C ASP A 255 -19.85 11.69 6.36
N PRO A 256 -18.77 12.21 5.74
CA PRO A 256 -17.41 11.67 5.88
C PRO A 256 -16.89 11.61 7.32
N ALA A 257 -17.47 12.35 8.26
CA ALA A 257 -17.09 12.29 9.67
C ALA A 257 -17.72 11.12 10.45
N THR A 258 -18.77 10.47 9.92
CA THR A 258 -19.54 9.42 10.63
C THR A 258 -19.87 8.16 9.81
N ALA A 259 -19.76 8.21 8.48
CA ALA A 259 -19.90 7.06 7.60
C ALA A 259 -18.54 6.38 7.35
N ASP A 260 -18.54 5.04 7.29
CA ASP A 260 -17.29 4.25 7.34
C ASP A 260 -17.00 3.38 6.11
N PHE A 261 -17.97 3.25 5.19
CA PHE A 261 -17.80 2.41 4.01
C PHE A 261 -18.72 2.85 2.86
N VAL A 262 -18.15 2.89 1.66
CA VAL A 262 -18.83 3.15 0.39
C VAL A 262 -18.35 2.13 -0.63
N VAL A 263 -19.29 1.47 -1.30
CA VAL A 263 -19.00 0.65 -2.48
C VAL A 263 -18.85 1.58 -3.69
N VAL A 264 -17.69 1.53 -4.34
CA VAL A 264 -17.43 2.29 -5.57
C VAL A 264 -17.39 1.32 -6.74
N GLU A 265 -18.44 1.35 -7.55
CA GLU A 265 -18.59 0.50 -8.73
C GLU A 265 -17.85 1.08 -9.96
N PRO A 266 -17.52 0.24 -10.96
CA PRO A 266 -17.05 0.70 -12.26
C PRO A 266 -17.94 1.81 -12.84
N VAL A 267 -17.30 2.89 -13.27
CA VAL A 267 -17.99 4.10 -13.71
C VAL A 267 -18.26 4.00 -15.21
N VAL A 268 -19.51 4.26 -15.63
CA VAL A 268 -19.90 4.36 -17.03
C VAL A 268 -20.19 5.81 -17.36
N VAL A 269 -19.43 6.38 -18.29
CA VAL A 269 -19.61 7.76 -18.77
C VAL A 269 -19.86 7.79 -20.28
N SER A 270 -20.50 8.85 -20.77
CA SER A 270 -20.67 9.05 -22.21
C SER A 270 -19.41 9.70 -22.79
N THR A 271 -18.62 8.95 -23.53
CA THR A 271 -17.50 9.50 -24.32
C THR A 271 -17.92 9.82 -25.76
N PRO A 272 -17.30 10.84 -26.40
CA PRO A 272 -17.49 11.05 -27.84
C PRO A 272 -16.94 9.88 -28.66
N ALA A 273 -17.36 9.76 -29.92
CA ALA A 273 -16.73 8.81 -30.85
C ALA A 273 -15.25 9.17 -31.05
N ALA A 274 -14.39 8.16 -31.21
CA ALA A 274 -12.99 8.39 -31.50
C ALA A 274 -12.82 9.25 -32.77
N ALA A 275 -11.87 10.18 -32.73
CA ALA A 275 -11.62 11.11 -33.84
C ALA A 275 -11.01 10.43 -35.08
N ILE A 276 -10.44 9.25 -34.89
CA ILE A 276 -9.90 8.39 -35.95
C ILE A 276 -10.56 7.01 -35.87
N ASN A 277 -10.59 6.27 -36.98
CA ASN A 277 -11.30 4.99 -37.08
C ASN A 277 -10.40 3.78 -37.38
N SER A 278 -9.09 3.98 -37.59
CA SER A 278 -8.15 2.89 -37.87
C SER A 278 -6.72 3.27 -37.52
N LYS A 279 -5.85 2.28 -37.29
CA LYS A 279 -4.40 2.49 -37.10
C LYS A 279 -3.73 3.16 -38.31
N ALA A 280 -4.31 3.05 -39.51
CA ALA A 280 -3.78 3.70 -40.71
C ALA A 280 -3.93 5.24 -40.69
N GLU A 281 -4.70 5.78 -39.75
CA GLU A 281 -4.86 7.21 -39.51
C GLU A 281 -3.94 7.73 -38.39
N PHE A 282 -3.03 6.90 -37.85
CA PHE A 282 -2.02 7.36 -36.91
C PHE A 282 -1.13 8.43 -37.55
N SER A 283 -0.83 9.48 -36.79
CA SER A 283 0.10 10.50 -37.26
C SER A 283 1.53 9.95 -37.30
N VAL A 284 2.39 10.61 -38.07
CA VAL A 284 3.81 10.24 -38.18
C VAL A 284 4.48 10.24 -36.80
N ASP A 285 4.10 11.16 -35.92
CA ASP A 285 4.64 11.23 -34.56
C ASP A 285 4.17 10.04 -33.70
N VAL A 286 2.90 9.62 -33.82
CA VAL A 286 2.38 8.42 -33.13
C VAL A 286 3.11 7.16 -33.60
N GLU A 287 3.30 7.00 -34.91
CA GLU A 287 4.08 5.89 -35.47
C GLU A 287 5.54 5.91 -34.97
N GLN A 288 6.14 7.10 -34.86
CA GLN A 288 7.50 7.27 -34.33
C GLN A 288 7.59 6.91 -32.85
N ILE A 289 6.59 7.27 -32.03
CA ILE A 289 6.51 6.90 -30.61
C ILE A 289 6.46 5.38 -30.46
N ILE A 290 5.57 4.72 -31.21
CA ILE A 290 5.41 3.25 -31.19
C ILE A 290 6.71 2.55 -31.59
N ALA A 291 7.48 3.12 -32.53
CA ALA A 291 8.73 2.56 -33.01
C ALA A 291 9.98 2.92 -32.17
N SER A 292 9.83 3.66 -31.07
CA SER A 292 10.95 4.21 -30.29
C SER A 292 10.93 3.77 -28.81
N THR A 293 11.79 4.38 -27.99
CA THR A 293 11.99 4.00 -26.59
C THR A 293 11.85 5.20 -25.65
N TRP A 294 11.68 4.93 -24.36
CA TRP A 294 11.62 5.93 -23.29
C TRP A 294 12.67 7.05 -23.39
N ALA A 295 13.92 6.70 -23.72
CA ALA A 295 15.03 7.65 -23.82
C ALA A 295 14.88 8.66 -24.98
N GLN A 296 14.10 8.31 -26.00
CA GLN A 296 13.91 9.10 -27.21
C GLN A 296 12.62 9.94 -27.17
N TRP A 297 11.63 9.53 -26.38
CA TRP A 297 10.32 10.18 -26.32
C TRP A 297 10.36 11.65 -25.86
N GLY A 298 11.30 12.01 -25.00
CA GLY A 298 11.50 13.42 -24.61
C GLY A 298 11.94 14.30 -25.79
N GLU A 299 12.84 13.79 -26.64
CA GLU A 299 13.29 14.50 -27.85
C GLU A 299 12.17 14.57 -28.90
N ILE A 300 11.38 13.51 -29.06
CA ILE A 300 10.20 13.52 -29.94
C ILE A 300 9.20 14.57 -29.48
N SER A 301 8.89 14.60 -28.18
CA SER A 301 7.95 15.57 -27.59
C SER A 301 8.43 17.02 -27.78
N ALA A 302 9.73 17.27 -27.66
CA ALA A 302 10.30 18.60 -27.85
C ALA A 302 10.24 19.08 -29.32
N ASN A 303 10.26 18.16 -30.29
CA ASN A 303 10.30 18.48 -31.71
C ASN A 303 8.91 18.48 -32.38
N SER A 304 7.90 17.88 -31.74
CA SER A 304 6.54 17.73 -32.28
C SER A 304 5.47 18.41 -31.40
N PRO A 305 5.33 19.74 -31.47
CA PRO A 305 4.19 20.50 -30.94
C PRO A 305 2.83 19.83 -31.20
N GLY A 306 2.11 19.45 -30.14
CA GLY A 306 0.79 18.83 -30.25
C GLY A 306 0.76 17.30 -30.36
N VAL A 307 1.92 16.63 -30.29
CA VAL A 307 2.01 15.15 -30.32
C VAL A 307 1.09 14.48 -29.30
N VAL A 308 0.92 15.08 -28.11
CA VAL A 308 0.07 14.56 -27.05
C VAL A 308 -1.40 14.45 -27.46
N ALA A 309 -1.89 15.38 -28.29
CA ALA A 309 -3.26 15.34 -28.79
C ALA A 309 -3.47 14.18 -29.77
N ASP A 310 -2.48 13.90 -30.62
CA ASP A 310 -2.54 12.79 -31.57
C ASP A 310 -2.41 11.44 -30.86
N VAL A 311 -1.53 11.35 -29.85
CA VAL A 311 -1.44 10.18 -28.97
C VAL A 311 -2.76 9.93 -28.25
N ALA A 312 -3.39 10.97 -27.69
CA ALA A 312 -4.69 10.83 -27.02
C ALA A 312 -5.79 10.32 -27.98
N LYS A 313 -5.85 10.83 -29.22
CA LYS A 313 -6.78 10.31 -30.25
C LYS A 313 -6.52 8.84 -30.58
N ALA A 314 -5.25 8.45 -30.68
CA ALA A 314 -4.86 7.07 -30.93
C ALA A 314 -5.26 6.14 -29.78
N ILE A 315 -4.98 6.52 -28.53
CA ILE A 315 -5.41 5.77 -27.33
C ILE A 315 -6.94 5.63 -27.31
N HIS A 316 -7.68 6.72 -27.54
CA HIS A 316 -9.15 6.68 -27.53
C HIS A 316 -9.69 5.69 -28.59
N PHE A 317 -9.15 5.72 -29.81
CA PHE A 317 -9.52 4.76 -30.85
C PHE A 317 -9.22 3.31 -30.44
N LEU A 318 -8.02 3.05 -29.90
CA LEU A 318 -7.59 1.71 -29.51
C LEU A 318 -8.42 1.16 -28.34
N ALA A 319 -8.71 1.99 -27.34
CA ALA A 319 -9.56 1.61 -26.22
C ALA A 319 -10.98 1.24 -26.69
N GLN A 320 -11.53 1.96 -27.68
CA GLN A 320 -12.83 1.63 -28.28
C GLN A 320 -12.83 0.32 -29.10
N GLN A 321 -11.67 -0.23 -29.44
CA GLN A 321 -11.59 -1.57 -30.04
C GLN A 321 -11.77 -2.67 -28.99
N ASP A 322 -11.76 -2.32 -27.70
CA ASP A 322 -11.98 -3.22 -26.56
C ASP A 322 -11.02 -4.42 -26.53
N ASP A 323 -9.79 -4.21 -27.02
CA ASP A 323 -8.69 -5.18 -26.97
C ASP A 323 -7.60 -4.69 -26.03
N ILE A 324 -7.66 -5.10 -24.76
CA ILE A 324 -6.67 -4.74 -23.74
C ILE A 324 -5.27 -5.28 -24.05
N LYS A 325 -5.14 -6.23 -24.99
CA LYS A 325 -3.86 -6.85 -25.39
C LYS A 325 -3.18 -6.11 -26.53
N ASP A 326 -3.77 -5.02 -27.03
CA ASP A 326 -3.14 -4.19 -28.06
C ASP A 326 -1.86 -3.53 -27.52
N LYS A 327 -0.73 -3.87 -28.14
CA LYS A 327 0.60 -3.38 -27.71
C LYS A 327 0.81 -1.90 -27.96
N ASP A 328 0.12 -1.34 -28.96
CA ASP A 328 0.22 0.08 -29.26
C ASP A 328 -0.53 0.88 -28.19
N LEU A 329 -1.64 0.35 -27.65
CA LEU A 329 -2.38 0.98 -26.56
C LEU A 329 -1.50 1.14 -25.32
N ASP A 330 -0.86 0.04 -24.91
CA ASP A 330 0.07 0.05 -23.77
C ASP A 330 1.23 1.04 -24.00
N THR A 331 1.89 0.96 -25.16
CA THR A 331 3.02 1.84 -25.50
C THR A 331 2.63 3.32 -25.45
N LEU A 332 1.46 3.67 -26.00
CA LEU A 332 0.98 5.04 -26.05
C LEU A 332 0.50 5.55 -24.70
N LEU A 333 -0.14 4.72 -23.86
CA LEU A 333 -0.46 5.09 -22.48
C LEU A 333 0.82 5.33 -21.67
N TYR A 334 1.83 4.47 -21.84
CA TYR A 334 3.12 4.63 -21.15
C TYR A 334 3.90 5.86 -21.64
N PHE A 335 3.72 6.28 -22.90
CA PHE A 335 4.23 7.56 -23.38
C PHE A 335 3.65 8.75 -22.61
N LEU A 336 2.37 8.74 -22.21
CA LEU A 336 1.79 9.83 -21.41
C LEU A 336 2.51 10.02 -20.06
N ARG A 337 3.02 8.94 -19.45
CA ARG A 337 3.88 9.03 -18.27
C ARG A 337 5.21 9.74 -18.56
N ASN A 338 5.81 9.49 -19.73
CA ASN A 338 7.04 10.18 -20.15
C ASN A 338 6.78 11.66 -20.43
N PHE A 339 5.66 11.96 -21.12
CA PHE A 339 5.26 13.32 -21.42
C PHE A 339 5.05 14.16 -20.16
N ALA A 340 4.47 13.58 -19.10
CA ALA A 340 4.37 14.25 -17.81
C ALA A 340 5.71 14.74 -17.23
N ALA A 341 6.80 14.02 -17.51
CA ALA A 341 8.12 14.34 -16.99
C ALA A 341 8.94 15.24 -17.93
N ASN A 342 8.75 15.11 -19.24
CA ASN A 342 9.64 15.71 -20.25
C ASN A 342 8.91 16.57 -21.30
N GLY A 343 7.59 16.58 -21.30
CA GLY A 343 6.76 17.26 -22.28
C GLY A 343 6.76 18.78 -22.11
N ASP A 344 6.54 19.49 -23.22
CA ASP A 344 6.36 20.94 -23.20
C ASP A 344 4.90 21.30 -22.90
N PHE A 345 4.64 21.64 -21.64
CA PHE A 345 3.32 22.08 -21.19
C PHE A 345 2.98 23.53 -21.59
N THR A 346 3.90 24.31 -22.17
CA THR A 346 3.61 25.70 -22.57
C THR A 346 2.62 25.79 -23.74
N GLN A 347 2.48 24.71 -24.50
CA GLN A 347 1.56 24.59 -25.64
C GLN A 347 0.37 23.68 -25.32
N PHE A 348 0.28 23.18 -24.09
CA PHE A 348 -0.75 22.25 -23.66
C PHE A 348 -2.06 23.00 -23.38
N SER A 349 -3.05 22.79 -24.24
CA SER A 349 -4.34 23.48 -24.14
C SER A 349 -5.37 22.66 -23.36
N GLN A 350 -6.45 23.31 -22.94
CA GLN A 350 -7.60 22.62 -22.34
C GLN A 350 -8.24 21.61 -23.30
N ALA A 351 -8.14 21.83 -24.62
CA ALA A 351 -8.62 20.88 -25.62
C ALA A 351 -7.75 19.62 -25.65
N ASP A 352 -6.44 19.75 -25.49
CA ASP A 352 -5.52 18.60 -25.42
C ASP A 352 -5.74 17.80 -24.13
N ALA A 353 -5.91 18.49 -23.01
CA ALA A 353 -6.28 17.86 -21.73
C ALA A 353 -7.61 17.11 -21.83
N LYS A 354 -8.60 17.68 -22.54
CA LYS A 354 -9.88 17.00 -22.78
C LYS A 354 -9.70 15.72 -23.59
N LEU A 355 -8.88 15.75 -24.64
CA LEU A 355 -8.60 14.55 -25.44
C LEU A 355 -7.96 13.44 -24.60
N ILE A 356 -7.03 13.79 -23.71
CA ILE A 356 -6.47 12.82 -22.75
C ILE A 356 -7.57 12.28 -21.83
N SER A 357 -8.40 13.12 -21.24
CA SER A 357 -9.50 12.65 -20.37
C SER A 357 -10.45 11.71 -21.09
N ASP A 358 -10.88 12.06 -22.31
CA ASP A 358 -11.78 11.21 -23.12
C ASP A 358 -11.12 9.86 -23.44
N ALA A 359 -9.82 9.85 -23.74
CA ALA A 359 -9.07 8.63 -23.97
C ALA A 359 -8.96 7.76 -22.70
N LEU A 360 -8.70 8.38 -21.54
CA LEU A 360 -8.61 7.67 -20.26
C LEU A 360 -9.96 7.12 -19.78
N HIS A 361 -11.06 7.85 -20.02
CA HIS A 361 -12.41 7.30 -19.82
C HIS A 361 -12.64 6.06 -20.69
N ALA A 362 -12.29 6.12 -21.98
CA ALA A 362 -12.45 4.98 -22.87
C ALA A 362 -11.63 3.76 -22.40
N VAL A 363 -10.41 3.97 -21.91
CA VAL A 363 -9.57 2.91 -21.33
C VAL A 363 -10.20 2.30 -20.07
N ALA A 364 -10.66 3.13 -19.13
CA ALA A 364 -11.27 2.65 -17.88
C ALA A 364 -12.63 1.95 -18.09
N MET A 365 -13.25 2.11 -19.26
CA MET A 365 -14.51 1.45 -19.64
C MET A 365 -14.32 0.19 -20.51
N MET A 366 -13.08 -0.23 -20.80
CA MET A 366 -12.84 -1.48 -21.53
C MET A 366 -13.33 -2.69 -20.73
N THR A 367 -13.88 -3.70 -21.41
CA THR A 367 -14.49 -4.89 -20.80
C THR A 367 -13.50 -5.66 -19.92
N GLU A 368 -12.24 -5.79 -20.35
CA GLU A 368 -11.20 -6.51 -19.61
C GLU A 368 -10.42 -5.60 -18.63
N PHE A 369 -10.79 -4.32 -18.44
CA PHE A 369 -10.08 -3.40 -17.53
C PHE A 369 -10.11 -3.94 -16.09
N TYR A 370 -11.29 -4.17 -15.52
CA TYR A 370 -11.46 -4.69 -14.16
C TYR A 370 -11.26 -6.23 -14.08
N THR A 371 -10.16 -6.73 -14.62
CA THR A 371 -9.78 -8.15 -14.57
C THR A 371 -8.34 -8.34 -14.09
N THR A 372 -7.97 -9.58 -13.78
CA THR A 372 -6.60 -9.93 -13.33
C THR A 372 -5.74 -10.52 -14.45
N GLY A 373 -6.31 -10.76 -15.64
CA GLY A 373 -5.61 -11.36 -16.77
C GLY A 373 -4.60 -10.40 -17.39
N ALA A 374 -3.40 -10.88 -17.70
CA ALA A 374 -2.40 -10.06 -18.39
C ALA A 374 -2.92 -9.60 -19.78
N PRO A 375 -2.70 -8.33 -20.16
CA PRO A 375 -1.86 -7.33 -19.52
C PRO A 375 -2.60 -6.30 -18.62
N ALA A 376 -3.74 -6.62 -18.01
CA ALA A 376 -4.55 -5.64 -17.26
C ALA A 376 -3.74 -4.83 -16.22
N GLY A 377 -2.84 -5.47 -15.47
CA GLY A 377 -1.95 -4.79 -14.52
C GLY A 377 -1.08 -3.71 -15.15
N LEU A 378 -0.61 -3.91 -16.39
CA LEU A 378 0.19 -2.91 -17.10
C LEU A 378 -0.66 -1.71 -17.54
N ILE A 379 -1.88 -1.97 -18.02
CA ILE A 379 -2.83 -0.92 -18.39
C ILE A 379 -3.28 -0.12 -17.16
N HIS A 380 -3.47 -0.77 -16.00
CA HIS A 380 -3.74 -0.09 -14.73
C HIS A 380 -2.62 0.85 -14.30
N GLU A 381 -1.36 0.41 -14.42
CA GLU A 381 -0.19 1.25 -14.15
C GLU A 381 -0.17 2.48 -15.06
N SER A 382 -0.30 2.26 -16.37
CA SER A 382 -0.22 3.32 -17.37
C SER A 382 -1.41 4.29 -17.26
N TYR A 383 -2.62 3.80 -16.96
CA TYR A 383 -3.79 4.64 -16.64
C TYR A 383 -3.52 5.54 -15.44
N ALA A 384 -3.10 4.97 -14.30
CA ALA A 384 -2.87 5.73 -13.07
C ALA A 384 -1.78 6.79 -13.24
N THR A 385 -0.69 6.44 -13.93
CA THR A 385 0.40 7.40 -14.18
C THR A 385 0.05 8.47 -15.21
N ALA A 386 -0.86 8.22 -16.15
CA ALA A 386 -1.30 9.21 -17.12
C ALA A 386 -2.12 10.35 -16.51
N LEU A 387 -2.81 10.12 -15.38
CA LEU A 387 -3.65 11.12 -14.70
C LEU A 387 -2.90 12.41 -14.34
N ILE A 388 -1.59 12.34 -14.09
CA ILE A 388 -0.77 13.52 -13.77
C ILE A 388 -0.75 14.55 -14.90
N ASN A 389 -0.96 14.14 -16.16
CA ASN A 389 -1.03 15.07 -17.29
C ASN A 389 -2.23 16.02 -17.21
N LEU A 390 -3.25 15.66 -16.41
CA LEU A 390 -4.46 16.46 -16.21
C LEU A 390 -4.34 17.42 -15.03
N THR A 391 -3.20 17.53 -14.35
CA THR A 391 -3.06 18.39 -13.17
C THR A 391 -2.65 19.83 -13.48
N THR A 392 -2.48 20.16 -14.77
CA THR A 392 -2.22 21.53 -15.22
C THR A 392 -3.42 22.44 -14.97
N ALA A 393 -3.23 23.76 -15.10
CA ALA A 393 -4.35 24.71 -14.97
C ALA A 393 -5.46 24.44 -16.00
N GLU A 394 -5.07 23.99 -17.20
CA GLU A 394 -5.95 23.68 -18.31
C GLU A 394 -6.68 22.34 -18.13
N GLY A 395 -6.04 21.36 -17.48
CA GLY A 395 -6.57 20.01 -17.31
C GLY A 395 -7.33 19.75 -16.02
N ALA A 396 -7.11 20.55 -14.97
CA ALA A 396 -7.53 20.23 -13.60
C ALA A 396 -9.02 19.89 -13.43
N GLN A 397 -9.90 20.48 -14.24
CA GLN A 397 -11.34 20.18 -14.22
C GLN A 397 -11.68 18.72 -14.57
N PHE A 398 -10.84 18.06 -15.37
CA PHE A 398 -11.05 16.67 -15.79
C PHE A 398 -10.67 15.67 -14.69
N ILE A 399 -9.93 16.09 -13.67
CA ILE A 399 -9.67 15.25 -12.49
C ILE A 399 -10.97 14.91 -11.75
N THR A 400 -11.95 15.82 -11.72
CA THR A 400 -13.27 15.54 -11.13
C THR A 400 -13.96 14.36 -11.81
N GLU A 401 -13.78 14.21 -13.12
CA GLU A 401 -14.38 13.12 -13.90
C GLU A 401 -13.58 11.81 -13.79
N GLN A 402 -12.25 11.90 -13.62
CA GLN A 402 -11.36 10.74 -13.53
C GLN A 402 -11.23 10.15 -12.11
N LEU A 403 -11.40 10.95 -11.07
CA LEU A 403 -11.27 10.49 -9.68
C LEU A 403 -12.21 9.31 -9.34
N PRO A 404 -13.48 9.28 -9.81
CA PRO A 404 -14.35 8.10 -9.66
C PRO A 404 -13.79 6.81 -10.26
N HIS A 405 -13.15 6.87 -11.43
CA HIS A 405 -12.51 5.69 -12.05
C HIS A 405 -11.31 5.21 -11.23
N LEU A 406 -10.48 6.12 -10.73
CA LEU A 406 -9.36 5.78 -9.84
C LEU A 406 -9.85 5.12 -8.54
N MET A 407 -10.94 5.63 -7.95
CA MET A 407 -11.56 5.02 -6.76
C MET A 407 -12.11 3.62 -7.07
N ALA A 408 -12.82 3.43 -8.18
CA ALA A 408 -13.34 2.12 -8.59
C ALA A 408 -12.19 1.11 -8.85
N LEU A 409 -11.11 1.55 -9.48
CA LEU A 409 -9.92 0.72 -9.68
C LEU A 409 -9.29 0.33 -8.34
N THR A 410 -9.21 1.25 -7.39
CA THR A 410 -8.67 0.96 -6.05
C THR A 410 -9.57 0.00 -5.27
N GLN A 411 -10.89 0.15 -5.38
CA GLN A 411 -11.87 -0.77 -4.80
C GLN A 411 -11.76 -2.17 -5.40
N PHE A 412 -11.50 -2.28 -6.71
CA PHE A 412 -11.20 -3.56 -7.36
C PHE A 412 -9.95 -4.21 -6.75
N TYR A 413 -8.84 -3.46 -6.59
CA TYR A 413 -7.62 -3.99 -5.95
C TYR A 413 -7.84 -4.38 -4.48
N ALA A 414 -8.66 -3.64 -3.74
CA ALA A 414 -9.01 -3.96 -2.35
C ALA A 414 -9.74 -5.32 -2.22
N GLY A 415 -10.48 -5.74 -3.25
CA GLY A 415 -11.22 -7.00 -3.28
C GLY A 415 -10.45 -8.22 -3.80
N LEU A 416 -9.19 -8.06 -4.20
CA LEU A 416 -8.41 -9.16 -4.78
C LEU A 416 -7.91 -10.14 -3.71
N SER A 417 -7.99 -11.43 -4.03
CA SER A 417 -7.23 -12.48 -3.33
C SER A 417 -6.00 -12.82 -4.14
N ASN A 418 -4.85 -12.95 -3.46
CA ASN A 418 -3.57 -13.23 -4.11
C ASN A 418 -3.19 -12.23 -5.22
N PRO A 419 -3.25 -10.92 -4.96
CA PRO A 419 -3.09 -9.90 -6.00
C PRO A 419 -1.75 -9.99 -6.74
N TYR A 420 -0.66 -10.33 -6.02
CA TYR A 420 0.69 -10.25 -6.56
C TYR A 420 1.18 -11.47 -7.35
N VAL A 421 0.34 -12.50 -7.55
CA VAL A 421 0.62 -13.52 -8.58
C VAL A 421 0.24 -13.06 -9.98
N ASN A 422 -0.56 -11.98 -10.07
CA ASN A 422 -0.98 -11.43 -11.35
C ASN A 422 0.12 -10.51 -11.90
N ASP A 423 0.36 -10.62 -13.21
CA ASP A 423 1.44 -9.90 -13.87
C ASP A 423 1.28 -8.38 -13.71
N ASN A 424 2.36 -7.73 -13.24
CA ASN A 424 2.46 -6.29 -13.03
C ASN A 424 1.62 -5.70 -11.87
N PHE A 425 0.89 -6.52 -11.08
CA PHE A 425 0.02 -5.98 -10.02
C PHE A 425 0.77 -5.30 -8.87
N GLY A 426 2.05 -5.63 -8.65
CA GLY A 426 2.91 -4.90 -7.72
C GLY A 426 3.22 -3.47 -8.19
N TYR A 427 3.58 -3.30 -9.47
CA TYR A 427 3.87 -1.95 -9.99
C TYR A 427 2.60 -1.11 -10.10
N SER A 428 1.52 -1.68 -10.60
CA SER A 428 0.25 -0.97 -10.78
C SER A 428 -0.34 -0.49 -9.46
N THR A 429 -0.32 -1.32 -8.41
CA THR A 429 -0.87 -0.92 -7.11
C THR A 429 -0.11 0.25 -6.49
N ASN A 430 1.22 0.27 -6.65
CA ASN A 430 2.02 1.42 -6.26
C ASN A 430 1.61 2.67 -7.05
N GLN A 431 1.45 2.57 -8.37
CA GLN A 431 1.06 3.71 -9.19
C GLN A 431 -0.37 4.20 -8.92
N ILE A 432 -1.30 3.32 -8.54
CA ILE A 432 -2.66 3.68 -8.13
C ILE A 432 -2.64 4.53 -6.86
N LEU A 433 -1.94 4.08 -5.80
CA LEU A 433 -1.76 4.87 -4.58
C LEU A 433 -1.01 6.18 -4.86
N LYS A 434 -0.02 6.13 -5.75
CA LYS A 434 0.72 7.30 -6.19
C LYS A 434 -0.14 8.34 -6.87
N ALA A 435 -1.10 7.92 -7.69
CA ALA A 435 -2.05 8.84 -8.30
C ALA A 435 -2.84 9.60 -7.22
N PHE A 436 -3.34 8.95 -6.16
CA PHE A 436 -4.02 9.68 -5.07
C PHE A 436 -3.13 10.74 -4.43
N TYR A 437 -1.91 10.37 -4.02
CA TYR A 437 -1.08 11.31 -3.29
C TYR A 437 -0.51 12.43 -4.18
N ASP A 438 -0.17 12.16 -5.44
CA ASP A 438 0.28 13.20 -6.39
C ASP A 438 -0.85 14.21 -6.65
N LEU A 439 -2.06 13.71 -6.95
CA LEU A 439 -3.23 14.54 -7.20
C LEU A 439 -3.57 15.37 -5.96
N ALA A 440 -3.56 14.75 -4.77
CA ALA A 440 -3.85 15.46 -3.53
C ALA A 440 -2.74 16.47 -3.14
N TYR A 441 -1.47 16.15 -3.38
CA TYR A 441 -0.35 17.07 -3.21
C TYR A 441 -0.54 18.34 -4.05
N ILE A 442 -0.86 18.18 -5.33
CA ILE A 442 -1.11 19.31 -6.24
C ILE A 442 -2.40 20.04 -5.84
N GLY A 443 -3.42 19.31 -5.38
CA GLY A 443 -4.66 19.87 -4.84
C GLY A 443 -4.45 20.88 -3.70
N LYS A 444 -3.35 20.80 -2.94
CA LYS A 444 -3.02 21.83 -1.93
C LYS A 444 -2.94 23.23 -2.54
N GLN A 445 -2.49 23.34 -3.78
CA GLN A 445 -2.31 24.61 -4.50
C GLN A 445 -3.30 24.79 -5.67
N ASN A 446 -4.02 23.73 -6.05
CA ASN A 446 -5.02 23.74 -7.11
C ASN A 446 -6.43 23.57 -6.54
N ALA A 447 -7.21 24.67 -6.52
CA ALA A 447 -8.55 24.69 -5.93
C ALA A 447 -9.56 23.76 -6.61
N VAL A 448 -9.41 23.49 -7.91
CA VAL A 448 -10.32 22.61 -8.67
C VAL A 448 -10.12 21.16 -8.25
N ILE A 449 -8.86 20.71 -8.18
CA ILE A 449 -8.53 19.36 -7.70
C ILE A 449 -8.91 19.21 -6.24
N LYS A 450 -8.66 20.22 -5.40
CA LYS A 450 -9.11 20.22 -4.01
C LYS A 450 -10.62 20.03 -3.88
N ALA A 451 -11.40 20.74 -4.70
CA ALA A 451 -12.85 20.62 -4.71
C ALA A 451 -13.29 19.20 -5.10
N ALA A 452 -12.69 18.61 -6.14
CA ALA A 452 -12.95 17.23 -6.55
C ALA A 452 -12.73 16.21 -5.41
N PHE A 453 -11.62 16.32 -4.68
CA PHE A 453 -11.37 15.47 -3.51
C PHE A 453 -12.38 15.72 -2.38
N ASN A 454 -12.72 16.98 -2.09
CA ASN A 454 -13.67 17.31 -1.04
C ASN A 454 -15.08 16.79 -1.34
N GLU A 455 -15.53 16.83 -2.59
CA GLU A 455 -16.81 16.29 -3.05
C GLU A 455 -16.89 14.76 -2.90
N HIS A 456 -15.74 14.06 -2.99
CA HIS A 456 -15.64 12.60 -2.91
C HIS A 456 -14.93 12.11 -1.65
N MET A 457 -14.73 12.95 -0.63
CA MET A 457 -13.82 12.66 0.48
C MET A 457 -14.16 11.36 1.22
N LEU A 458 -15.45 11.10 1.46
CA LEU A 458 -15.91 9.86 2.09
C LEU A 458 -15.54 8.63 1.24
N ALA A 459 -15.75 8.68 -0.07
CA ALA A 459 -15.45 7.57 -0.98
C ALA A 459 -13.93 7.36 -1.11
N VAL A 460 -13.15 8.43 -1.26
CA VAL A 460 -11.67 8.37 -1.31
C VAL A 460 -11.12 7.72 -0.04
N MET A 461 -11.58 8.19 1.12
CA MET A 461 -11.19 7.63 2.42
C MET A 461 -11.57 6.15 2.54
N SER A 462 -12.79 5.79 2.11
CA SER A 462 -13.29 4.41 2.16
C SER A 462 -12.47 3.45 1.30
N VAL A 463 -12.12 3.83 0.06
CA VAL A 463 -11.38 2.93 -0.84
C VAL A 463 -9.93 2.75 -0.41
N LEU A 464 -9.26 3.81 0.09
CA LEU A 464 -7.91 3.72 0.63
C LEU A 464 -7.88 2.83 1.89
N ARG A 465 -8.82 3.04 2.82
CA ARG A 465 -8.99 2.16 3.99
C ARG A 465 -9.22 0.70 3.60
N SER A 466 -10.12 0.45 2.65
CA SER A 466 -10.46 -0.91 2.20
C SER A 466 -9.27 -1.60 1.54
N TYR A 467 -8.51 -0.84 0.74
CA TYR A 467 -7.27 -1.29 0.15
C TYR A 467 -6.25 -1.68 1.22
N ALA A 468 -6.02 -0.80 2.19
CA ALA A 468 -5.02 -0.99 3.25
C ALA A 468 -5.29 -2.21 4.12
N LEU A 469 -6.57 -2.51 4.39
CA LEU A 469 -7.00 -3.64 5.22
C LEU A 469 -7.27 -4.93 4.43
N GLY A 470 -7.22 -4.88 3.10
CA GLY A 470 -7.33 -6.05 2.22
C GLY A 470 -6.01 -6.80 2.06
N GLU A 471 -6.04 -7.96 1.39
CA GLU A 471 -4.82 -8.74 1.10
C GLU A 471 -3.79 -7.95 0.27
N THR A 472 -4.24 -6.96 -0.51
CA THR A 472 -3.39 -6.07 -1.31
C THR A 472 -2.66 -5.03 -0.47
N GLY A 473 -3.22 -4.61 0.67
CA GLY A 473 -2.52 -3.71 1.60
C GLY A 473 -1.53 -4.43 2.50
N LEU A 474 -1.79 -5.72 2.80
CA LEU A 474 -1.00 -6.54 3.71
C LEU A 474 -1.02 -8.03 3.30
N ASP A 475 -0.10 -8.42 2.41
CA ASP A 475 0.00 -9.81 1.94
C ASP A 475 0.80 -10.69 2.92
N MET A 476 0.07 -11.45 3.73
CA MET A 476 0.64 -12.33 4.75
C MET A 476 1.33 -13.60 4.22
N ARG A 477 1.28 -13.87 2.91
CA ARG A 477 1.98 -15.03 2.31
C ARG A 477 3.50 -14.84 2.26
N TRP A 478 3.97 -13.61 2.37
CA TRP A 478 5.40 -13.32 2.36
C TRP A 478 6.03 -13.58 3.72
N ASN A 479 7.33 -13.88 3.73
CA ASN A 479 8.02 -14.37 4.93
C ASN A 479 8.82 -13.30 5.66
N ALA A 480 9.29 -12.26 4.96
CA ALA A 480 10.03 -11.16 5.58
C ALA A 480 9.08 -9.99 5.87
N ASP A 481 9.24 -9.36 7.03
CA ASP A 481 8.46 -8.17 7.40
C ASP A 481 8.63 -7.04 6.37
N ALA A 482 9.86 -6.86 5.86
CA ALA A 482 10.15 -5.89 4.80
C ALA A 482 9.31 -6.14 3.54
N ASP A 483 9.14 -7.40 3.16
CA ASP A 483 8.27 -7.77 2.05
C ASP A 483 6.83 -7.43 2.46
N ARG A 484 6.31 -7.92 3.60
CA ARG A 484 4.89 -7.70 4.01
C ARG A 484 4.50 -6.22 4.07
N MET A 485 5.45 -5.33 4.38
CA MET A 485 5.23 -3.91 4.59
C MET A 485 5.60 -3.02 3.39
N TRP A 486 6.08 -3.58 2.28
CA TRP A 486 6.66 -2.80 1.18
C TRP A 486 5.74 -1.71 0.61
N ILE A 487 4.42 -1.96 0.58
CA ILE A 487 3.42 -1.05 -0.01
C ILE A 487 2.87 -0.05 1.02
N MET A 488 3.02 -0.34 2.30
CA MET A 488 2.47 0.46 3.41
C MET A 488 2.92 1.94 3.41
N PRO A 489 4.19 2.28 3.11
CA PRO A 489 4.59 3.68 2.97
C PRO A 489 3.76 4.43 1.91
N HIS A 490 3.42 3.78 0.80
CA HIS A 490 2.62 4.39 -0.26
C HIS A 490 1.16 4.61 0.17
N GLU A 491 0.61 3.70 0.97
CA GLU A 491 -0.71 3.85 1.57
C GLU A 491 -0.74 5.04 2.54
N PHE A 492 0.25 5.14 3.42
CA PHE A 492 0.37 6.27 4.34
C PHE A 492 0.62 7.60 3.64
N LEU A 493 1.35 7.61 2.52
CA LEU A 493 1.48 8.80 1.67
C LEU A 493 0.14 9.18 1.04
N ALA A 494 -0.64 8.22 0.52
CA ALA A 494 -1.99 8.47 -0.01
C ALA A 494 -2.91 9.08 1.04
N LEU A 495 -3.04 8.43 2.21
CA LEU A 495 -3.83 8.95 3.32
C LEU A 495 -3.33 10.34 3.78
N GLY A 496 -2.01 10.50 3.94
CA GLY A 496 -1.37 11.72 4.42
C GLY A 496 -1.52 12.91 3.47
N HIS A 497 -1.45 12.70 2.16
CA HIS A 497 -1.66 13.78 1.19
C HIS A 497 -3.14 14.13 1.06
N VAL A 498 -4.05 13.14 1.08
CA VAL A 498 -5.50 13.37 1.01
C VAL A 498 -6.01 14.12 2.24
N VAL A 499 -5.59 13.73 3.44
CA VAL A 499 -6.05 14.36 4.69
C VAL A 499 -5.71 15.85 4.78
N ASN A 500 -4.63 16.27 4.11
CA ASN A 500 -4.26 17.69 4.01
C ASN A 500 -5.28 18.54 3.22
N LEU A 501 -6.16 17.93 2.43
CA LEU A 501 -7.26 18.62 1.74
C LEU A 501 -8.53 18.71 2.61
N ALA A 502 -8.66 17.81 3.58
CA ALA A 502 -9.86 17.60 4.39
C ALA A 502 -10.03 18.63 5.51
N GLU A 503 -11.28 18.82 5.94
CA GLU A 503 -11.62 19.63 7.11
C GLU A 503 -11.29 18.93 8.43
N PRO A 504 -11.08 19.65 9.56
CA PRO A 504 -10.56 19.07 10.80
C PRO A 504 -11.33 17.85 11.35
N ALA A 505 -12.65 17.82 11.22
CA ALA A 505 -13.46 16.68 11.68
C ALA A 505 -13.12 15.39 10.91
N VAL A 506 -12.89 15.51 9.60
CA VAL A 506 -12.51 14.38 8.74
C VAL A 506 -11.04 13.98 8.97
N GLN A 507 -10.16 14.94 9.29
CA GLN A 507 -8.76 14.62 9.63
C GLN A 507 -8.65 13.66 10.82
N ALA A 508 -9.51 13.83 11.83
CA ALA A 508 -9.56 12.90 12.96
C ALA A 508 -9.95 11.47 12.54
N ARG A 509 -10.77 11.30 11.50
CA ARG A 509 -11.14 9.97 10.98
C ARG A 509 -9.97 9.29 10.27
N PHE A 510 -9.18 10.04 9.48
CA PHE A 510 -7.95 9.53 8.86
C PHE A 510 -6.95 9.05 9.90
N ASP A 511 -6.76 9.78 11.02
CA ASP A 511 -5.94 9.30 12.13
C ASP A 511 -6.49 7.98 12.72
N GLY A 512 -7.82 7.83 12.77
CA GLY A 512 -8.46 6.56 13.13
C GLY A 512 -8.10 5.42 12.17
N ILE A 513 -8.11 5.67 10.86
CA ILE A 513 -7.73 4.68 9.84
C ILE A 513 -6.27 4.26 9.99
N VAL A 514 -5.36 5.21 10.25
CA VAL A 514 -3.95 4.91 10.51
C VAL A 514 -3.78 3.99 11.72
N LYS A 515 -4.57 4.19 12.78
CA LYS A 515 -4.60 3.29 13.95
C LYS A 515 -5.12 1.90 13.60
N GLU A 516 -6.18 1.80 12.81
CA GLU A 516 -6.71 0.51 12.35
C GLU A 516 -5.68 -0.27 11.54
N ILE A 517 -4.97 0.39 10.62
CA ILE A 517 -3.89 -0.21 9.84
C ILE A 517 -2.77 -0.68 10.77
N PHE A 518 -2.38 0.14 11.75
CA PHE A 518 -1.39 -0.24 12.77
C PHE A 518 -1.82 -1.46 13.55
N ASP A 519 -3.05 -1.49 14.08
CA ASP A 519 -3.53 -2.58 14.95
C ASP A 519 -3.54 -3.92 14.20
N VAL A 520 -3.96 -3.92 12.93
CA VAL A 520 -3.94 -5.12 12.08
C VAL A 520 -2.50 -5.54 11.75
N THR A 521 -1.66 -4.58 11.37
CA THR A 521 -0.31 -4.87 10.87
C THR A 521 0.63 -5.28 11.99
N SER A 522 0.66 -4.54 13.10
CA SER A 522 1.54 -4.78 14.25
C SER A 522 1.27 -6.10 14.97
N ALA A 523 0.11 -6.72 14.73
CA ALA A 523 -0.18 -8.08 15.18
C ALA A 523 0.61 -9.15 14.41
N GLN A 524 1.21 -8.79 13.26
CA GLN A 524 1.76 -9.72 12.27
C GLN A 524 3.24 -9.47 11.92
N VAL A 525 3.74 -8.26 12.15
CA VAL A 525 5.13 -7.81 11.91
C VAL A 525 5.60 -6.93 13.07
N ASP A 526 6.89 -6.58 13.11
CA ASP A 526 7.42 -5.71 14.17
C ASP A 526 6.67 -4.37 14.28
N ALA A 527 6.00 -4.17 15.43
CA ALA A 527 5.24 -2.97 15.73
C ALA A 527 6.08 -1.68 15.64
N GLU A 528 7.37 -1.72 16.00
CA GLU A 528 8.23 -0.54 15.93
C GLU A 528 8.55 -0.13 14.49
N GLU A 529 8.64 -1.10 13.57
CA GLU A 529 8.79 -0.79 12.15
C GLU A 529 7.50 -0.18 11.57
N VAL A 530 6.32 -0.65 11.99
CA VAL A 530 5.04 -0.04 11.57
C VAL A 530 4.95 1.40 12.07
N LYS A 531 5.29 1.65 13.35
CA LYS A 531 5.35 3.00 13.93
C LYS A 531 6.29 3.92 13.17
N LYS A 532 7.45 3.40 12.74
CA LYS A 532 8.41 4.14 11.92
C LYS A 532 7.81 4.53 10.57
N LYS A 533 7.10 3.62 9.90
CA LYS A 533 6.41 3.94 8.63
C LYS A 533 5.29 4.96 8.80
N ILE A 534 4.54 4.91 9.89
CA ILE A 534 3.54 5.93 10.22
C ILE A 534 4.20 7.30 10.38
N THR A 535 5.33 7.38 11.11
CA THR A 535 6.05 8.64 11.27
C THR A 535 6.58 9.15 9.93
N GLU A 536 7.36 8.33 9.22
CA GLU A 536 8.07 8.70 7.98
C GLU A 536 7.12 9.02 6.82
N SER A 537 5.97 8.36 6.73
CA SER A 537 5.11 8.42 5.53
C SER A 537 3.77 9.12 5.76
N TYR A 538 3.23 9.13 6.98
CA TYR A 538 1.98 9.83 7.30
C TYR A 538 2.23 11.14 8.07
N LEU A 539 2.86 11.08 9.25
CA LEU A 539 3.03 12.26 10.11
C LEU A 539 3.88 13.36 9.45
N GLU A 540 5.01 12.99 8.85
CA GLU A 540 5.85 13.94 8.11
C GLU A 540 5.06 14.60 6.95
N THR A 541 4.25 13.82 6.23
CA THR A 541 3.39 14.30 5.12
C THR A 541 2.35 15.33 5.57
N VAL A 542 1.81 15.18 6.78
CA VAL A 542 0.87 16.14 7.39
C VAL A 542 1.56 17.17 8.27
N ASN A 543 2.90 17.24 8.23
CA ASN A 543 3.72 18.18 8.99
C ASN A 543 3.45 18.14 10.50
N ARG A 544 3.31 16.91 11.04
CA ARG A 544 3.16 16.61 12.46
C ARG A 544 4.37 15.82 12.95
N SER A 545 4.60 15.84 14.27
CA SER A 545 5.66 15.08 14.92
C SER A 545 5.05 14.07 15.87
N CYS A 546 5.72 12.94 16.07
CA CYS A 546 5.29 11.96 17.05
C CYS A 546 5.61 12.46 18.46
N ASP A 547 4.64 13.07 19.15
CA ASP A 547 4.80 13.53 20.53
C ASP A 547 3.52 13.34 21.36
N SER A 548 3.59 13.63 22.66
CA SER A 548 2.48 13.38 23.58
C SER A 548 1.19 14.16 23.29
N SER A 549 1.26 15.22 22.48
CA SER A 549 0.11 16.02 22.07
C SER A 549 -0.57 15.52 20.79
N ASP A 550 0.11 14.64 20.04
CA ASP A 550 -0.37 14.12 18.78
C ASP A 550 -1.40 12.99 18.98
N ALA A 551 -2.45 12.95 18.15
CA ALA A 551 -3.51 11.94 18.25
C ALA A 551 -3.02 10.51 17.92
N LEU A 552 -1.90 10.37 17.22
CA LEU A 552 -1.21 9.12 16.91
C LEU A 552 -0.10 8.78 17.91
N ASN A 553 0.02 9.50 19.02
CA ASN A 553 0.92 9.12 20.10
C ASN A 553 0.67 7.66 20.54
N GLY A 554 1.74 6.85 20.60
CA GLY A 554 1.67 5.41 20.84
C GLY A 554 1.55 4.54 19.57
N TYR A 555 1.19 5.13 18.43
CA TYR A 555 1.07 4.51 17.10
C TYR A 555 2.17 4.98 16.14
N CYS A 556 2.98 5.94 16.55
CA CYS A 556 4.12 6.46 15.80
C CYS A 556 5.40 6.29 16.61
N SER A 557 6.56 6.43 15.96
CA SER A 557 7.87 6.44 16.62
C SER A 557 8.50 7.82 16.55
N VAL A 558 9.17 8.25 17.62
CA VAL A 558 10.00 9.47 17.58
C VAL A 558 11.23 9.20 16.70
N PRO A 559 11.48 9.99 15.65
CA PRO A 559 12.69 9.84 14.84
C PRO A 559 13.93 9.95 15.72
N LYS A 560 14.84 8.98 15.60
CA LYS A 560 16.13 9.03 16.30
C LYS A 560 16.97 10.17 15.75
N LYS A 561 17.71 10.84 16.62
CA LYS A 561 18.68 11.87 16.25
C LYS A 561 20.11 11.33 16.34
N VAL A 562 21.05 12.08 15.80
CA VAL A 562 22.48 11.74 15.86
C VAL A 562 22.92 11.55 17.31
N GLU A 563 22.50 12.44 18.21
CA GLU A 563 22.83 12.38 19.64
C GLU A 563 22.22 11.19 20.39
N ASP A 564 21.14 10.59 19.87
CA ASP A 564 20.54 9.38 20.45
C ASP A 564 21.34 8.12 20.11
N ILE A 565 22.09 8.17 18.99
CA ILE A 565 22.89 7.05 18.47
C ILE A 565 24.36 7.22 18.84
N LEU A 566 24.98 8.35 18.52
CA LEU A 566 26.39 8.65 18.78
C LEU A 566 26.54 9.27 20.18
N THR A 567 26.39 8.43 21.21
CA THR A 567 26.35 8.88 22.61
C THR A 567 27.73 9.08 23.24
N ILE A 568 28.80 8.60 22.60
CA ILE A 568 30.17 8.69 23.09
C ILE A 568 30.94 9.72 22.27
N THR A 569 31.53 10.72 22.94
CA THR A 569 32.50 11.64 22.34
C THR A 569 33.85 11.50 23.02
N TYR A 570 34.91 11.24 22.25
CA TYR A 570 36.27 11.05 22.75
C TYR A 570 37.27 11.89 21.95
N GLN A 571 37.97 12.81 22.62
CA GLN A 571 38.97 13.66 21.99
C GLN A 571 40.31 12.90 21.89
N CYS A 572 40.78 12.59 20.68
CA CYS A 572 42.11 12.02 20.48
C CYS A 572 43.22 13.07 20.66
N ASN A 573 43.02 14.25 20.07
CA ASN A 573 43.88 15.42 20.16
C ASN A 573 43.10 16.68 19.71
N ASP A 574 43.73 17.85 19.63
CA ASP A 574 43.04 19.10 19.25
C ASP A 574 42.38 19.05 17.86
N ALA A 575 42.81 18.20 16.95
CA ALA A 575 42.25 18.07 15.60
C ALA A 575 41.22 16.92 15.48
N ILE A 576 41.36 15.83 16.23
CA ILE A 576 40.59 14.60 15.99
C ILE A 576 39.68 14.27 17.16
N THR A 577 38.40 14.07 16.85
CA THR A 577 37.36 13.62 17.78
C THR A 577 36.71 12.34 17.25
N ILE A 578 36.52 11.34 18.11
CA ILE A 578 35.72 10.16 17.82
C ILE A 578 34.32 10.35 18.40
N SER A 579 33.29 10.23 17.56
CA SER A 579 31.87 10.18 17.91
C SER A 579 31.37 8.75 17.69
N ALA A 580 31.13 7.99 18.75
CA ALA A 580 30.84 6.55 18.67
C ALA A 580 29.49 6.17 19.30
N GLN A 581 28.86 5.15 18.73
CA GLN A 581 27.65 4.53 19.30
C GLN A 581 27.98 3.59 20.46
N ALA A 582 29.06 2.82 20.33
CA ALA A 582 29.56 1.94 21.39
C ALA A 582 31.05 1.70 21.21
N MET A 583 31.88 2.03 22.19
CA MET A 583 33.29 1.65 22.29
C MET A 583 33.73 1.75 23.75
N THR A 584 34.66 0.89 24.17
CA THR A 584 35.34 1.04 25.46
C THR A 584 36.41 2.12 25.39
N ASN A 585 36.77 2.72 26.53
CA ASN A 585 37.89 3.68 26.61
C ASN A 585 39.21 3.09 26.06
N GLN A 586 39.43 1.79 26.22
CA GLN A 586 40.62 1.12 25.68
C GLN A 586 40.59 1.04 24.14
N GLN A 587 39.43 0.71 23.54
CA GLN A 587 39.27 0.71 22.09
C GLN A 587 39.43 2.12 21.51
N LEU A 588 38.86 3.13 22.16
CA LEU A 588 39.00 4.53 21.76
C LEU A 588 40.46 4.99 21.79
N ALA A 589 41.17 4.72 22.89
CA ALA A 589 42.60 5.03 23.01
C ALA A 589 43.44 4.29 21.95
N THR A 590 43.10 3.03 21.66
CA THR A 590 43.78 2.24 20.62
C THR A 590 43.55 2.82 19.23
N ALA A 591 42.32 3.23 18.91
CA ALA A 591 42.00 3.87 17.64
C ALA A 591 42.78 5.19 17.46
N CYS A 592 42.83 6.03 18.50
CA CYS A 592 43.63 7.26 18.49
C CYS A 592 45.13 6.98 18.27
N SER A 593 45.68 5.95 18.94
CA SER A 593 47.09 5.56 18.77
C SER A 593 47.38 5.09 17.34
N LYS A 594 46.52 4.23 16.77
CA LYS A 594 46.67 3.75 15.39
C LYS A 594 46.67 4.90 14.39
N MET A 595 45.72 5.84 14.50
CA MET A 595 45.72 7.04 13.64
C MET A 595 46.98 7.88 13.82
N ALA A 596 47.47 8.08 15.04
CA ALA A 596 48.71 8.84 15.28
C ALA A 596 49.94 8.18 14.62
N ASP A 597 50.04 6.85 14.68
CA ASP A 597 51.13 6.08 14.06
C ASP A 597 51.05 6.18 12.52
N VAL A 598 49.85 5.98 11.95
CA VAL A 598 49.61 6.12 10.50
C VAL A 598 49.91 7.53 10.01
N GLY A 599 49.46 8.57 10.74
CA GLY A 599 49.72 9.96 10.39
C GLY A 599 51.22 10.27 10.39
N THR A 600 51.95 9.77 11.38
CA THR A 600 53.42 9.90 11.43
C THR A 600 54.08 9.27 10.21
N ASN A 601 53.68 8.04 9.85
CA ASN A 601 54.23 7.33 8.71
C ASN A 601 53.92 8.03 7.38
N PHE A 602 52.68 8.51 7.21
CA PHE A 602 52.26 9.25 6.02
C PHE A 602 53.08 10.54 5.84
N HIS A 603 53.19 11.35 6.90
CA HIS A 603 53.94 12.61 6.85
C HIS A 603 55.42 12.40 6.56
N GLN A 604 56.03 11.35 7.11
CA GLN A 604 57.42 10.96 6.82
C GLN A 604 57.59 10.44 5.39
N PHE A 605 56.58 9.73 4.85
CA PHE A 605 56.65 9.20 3.50
C PHE A 605 56.59 10.31 2.44
N PHE A 606 55.58 11.19 2.54
CA PHE A 606 55.30 12.27 1.59
C PHE A 606 56.05 13.59 1.87
N ASN A 607 56.81 13.68 2.97
CA ASN A 607 57.51 14.89 3.39
C ASN A 607 56.59 16.13 3.48
N THR A 608 55.39 15.97 4.03
CA THR A 608 54.37 17.03 3.98
C THR A 608 54.67 18.20 4.92
N ASN A 609 55.60 18.03 5.88
CA ASN A 609 55.89 19.00 6.94
C ASN A 609 54.65 19.44 7.73
N MET A 610 53.62 18.58 7.77
CA MET A 610 52.31 18.88 8.35
C MET A 610 51.66 20.15 7.78
N GLN A 611 52.00 20.54 6.55
CA GLN A 611 51.42 21.69 5.87
C GLN A 611 50.28 21.23 4.96
N PRO A 612 49.03 21.63 5.25
CA PRO A 612 47.91 21.36 4.35
C PRO A 612 48.16 21.93 2.95
N VAL A 613 47.43 21.40 1.97
CA VAL A 613 47.39 21.99 0.63
C VAL A 613 46.80 23.39 0.66
N SER A 614 47.00 24.14 -0.43
CA SER A 614 46.42 25.48 -0.56
C SER A 614 44.91 25.43 -0.40
N ASP A 615 44.34 26.46 0.20
CA ASP A 615 42.90 26.64 0.41
C ASP A 615 42.20 25.57 1.27
N ASP A 616 42.90 24.60 1.87
CA ASP A 616 42.31 23.73 2.89
C ASP A 616 42.23 24.42 4.26
N ASN A 617 41.01 24.79 4.66
CA ASN A 617 40.69 25.46 5.92
C ASN A 617 40.21 24.49 7.02
N ASN A 618 40.22 23.18 6.79
CA ASN A 618 39.84 22.20 7.79
C ASN A 618 40.78 22.32 9.01
N THR A 619 40.25 22.18 10.21
CA THR A 619 41.04 22.16 11.46
C THR A 619 40.64 21.00 12.36
N LYS A 620 39.56 20.30 12.00
CA LYS A 620 38.99 19.18 12.72
C LYS A 620 38.84 17.99 11.78
N LEU A 621 38.81 16.79 12.35
CA LEU A 621 38.34 15.55 11.76
C LEU A 621 37.40 14.91 12.79
N GLU A 622 36.19 14.57 12.35
CA GLU A 622 35.26 13.78 13.16
C GLU A 622 35.23 12.34 12.65
N VAL A 623 35.52 11.39 13.54
CA VAL A 623 35.50 9.96 13.27
C VAL A 623 34.22 9.37 13.86
N ILE A 624 33.29 8.99 13.00
CA ILE A 624 31.99 8.43 13.37
C ILE A 624 32.08 6.91 13.37
N VAL A 625 31.82 6.29 14.52
CA VAL A 625 31.91 4.84 14.71
C VAL A 625 30.56 4.26 15.14
N TYR A 626 29.90 3.55 14.23
CA TYR A 626 28.67 2.81 14.51
C TYR A 626 28.97 1.50 15.24
N ALA A 627 28.03 1.04 16.05
CA ALA A 627 28.25 -0.14 16.89
C ALA A 627 28.31 -1.43 16.07
N THR A 628 27.57 -1.50 14.97
CA THR A 628 27.44 -2.67 14.10
C THR A 628 27.38 -2.29 12.62
N PRO A 629 27.64 -3.22 11.68
CA PRO A 629 27.38 -2.99 10.25
C PRO A 629 25.92 -2.63 9.95
N GLU A 630 24.98 -3.20 10.69
CA GLU A 630 23.55 -2.92 10.53
C GLU A 630 23.21 -1.48 10.97
N ASP A 631 23.82 -0.99 12.06
CA ASP A 631 23.69 0.41 12.47
C ASP A 631 24.34 1.38 11.46
N TYR A 632 25.46 0.98 10.87
CA TYR A 632 26.10 1.75 9.79
C TYR A 632 25.16 1.88 8.59
N GLU A 633 24.54 0.77 8.17
CA GLU A 633 23.58 0.75 7.08
C GLU A 633 22.33 1.57 7.38
N ALA A 634 21.78 1.47 8.59
CA ALA A 634 20.60 2.18 9.02
C ALA A 634 20.82 3.71 9.13
N TYR A 635 21.91 4.12 9.79
CA TYR A 635 22.07 5.52 10.21
C TYR A 635 23.04 6.33 9.34
N GLY A 636 23.92 5.68 8.57
CA GLY A 636 24.85 6.37 7.67
C GLY A 636 24.12 7.24 6.65
N TYR A 637 23.15 6.65 5.94
CA TYR A 637 22.30 7.39 5.02
C TYR A 637 21.34 8.32 5.77
N GLN A 638 20.67 7.83 6.82
CA GLN A 638 19.62 8.59 7.53
C GLN A 638 20.13 9.93 8.08
N PHE A 639 21.33 9.96 8.67
CA PHE A 639 21.85 11.17 9.32
C PHE A 639 22.82 11.97 8.46
N PHE A 640 23.52 11.32 7.54
CA PHE A 640 24.63 11.95 6.81
C PHE A 640 24.53 11.79 5.29
N GLY A 641 23.51 11.10 4.77
CA GLY A 641 23.18 11.04 3.35
C GLY A 641 24.18 10.27 2.46
N HIS A 642 25.08 9.47 3.05
CA HIS A 642 26.08 8.72 2.29
C HIS A 642 25.66 7.25 2.05
N ASN A 643 26.22 6.65 1.00
CA ASN A 643 26.07 5.22 0.72
C ASN A 643 26.84 4.40 1.77
N THR A 644 26.30 3.26 2.18
CA THR A 644 26.81 2.35 3.22
C THR A 644 27.25 0.99 2.67
N ASN A 645 27.16 0.76 1.35
CA ASN A 645 27.68 -0.42 0.68
C ASN A 645 29.20 -0.32 0.46
N ASN A 646 29.93 -0.16 1.57
CA ASN A 646 31.38 -0.07 1.65
C ASN A 646 31.85 -0.44 3.07
N GLY A 647 33.17 -0.51 3.28
CA GLY A 647 33.76 -0.87 4.57
C GLY A 647 33.99 0.31 5.51
N GLY A 648 33.44 1.47 5.19
CA GLY A 648 33.84 2.76 5.75
C GLY A 648 34.03 3.77 4.62
N ILE A 649 33.86 5.05 4.94
CA ILE A 649 33.97 6.13 3.96
C ILE A 649 34.49 7.41 4.59
N TYR A 650 35.46 8.03 3.92
CA TYR A 650 35.88 9.40 4.16
C TYR A 650 35.06 10.39 3.32
N LEU A 651 34.47 11.38 4.00
CA LEU A 651 33.69 12.47 3.44
C LEU A 651 34.40 13.78 3.75
N GLU A 652 35.12 14.31 2.76
CA GLU A 652 35.91 15.53 2.91
C GLU A 652 35.06 16.80 3.08
N GLY A 653 33.89 16.84 2.43
CA GLY A 653 33.12 18.08 2.28
C GLY A 653 33.81 19.04 1.30
N ASP A 654 33.73 20.34 1.60
CA ASP A 654 34.44 21.38 0.83
C ASP A 654 35.54 21.99 1.71
N PRO A 655 36.82 21.64 1.50
CA PRO A 655 37.92 22.11 2.33
C PRO A 655 38.14 23.63 2.21
N SER A 656 37.65 24.28 1.15
CA SER A 656 37.76 25.73 0.97
C SER A 656 36.84 26.54 1.88
N ILE A 657 35.82 25.90 2.46
CA ILE A 657 34.84 26.55 3.32
C ILE A 657 35.30 26.52 4.77
N ALA A 658 35.46 27.70 5.36
CA ALA A 658 35.78 27.83 6.78
C ALA A 658 34.69 27.19 7.65
N GLY A 659 35.10 26.29 8.55
CA GLY A 659 34.17 25.54 9.41
C GLY A 659 33.68 24.22 8.81
N ASN A 660 34.15 23.83 7.63
CA ASN A 660 33.96 22.46 7.13
C ASN A 660 34.52 21.45 8.13
N ILE A 661 33.78 20.36 8.34
CA ILE A 661 34.16 19.25 9.22
C ILE A 661 34.24 18.00 8.35
N PRO A 662 35.44 17.59 7.92
CA PRO A 662 35.61 16.32 7.24
C PRO A 662 35.29 15.19 8.21
N ARG A 663 34.66 14.13 7.68
CA ARG A 663 34.17 13.00 8.47
C ARG A 663 34.68 11.69 7.92
N PHE A 664 35.12 10.82 8.82
CA PHE A 664 35.33 9.41 8.52
C PHE A 664 34.22 8.62 9.20
N HIS A 665 33.47 7.82 8.44
CA HIS A 665 32.42 6.95 8.96
C HIS A 665 32.84 5.48 8.85
N ALA A 666 32.72 4.72 9.94
CA ALA A 666 32.92 3.27 9.96
C ALA A 666 32.09 2.59 11.04
N MET A 667 32.13 1.27 11.05
CA MET A 667 31.56 0.41 12.09
C MET A 667 32.65 -0.24 12.94
N GLN A 668 32.29 -0.70 14.14
CA GLN A 668 33.11 -1.67 14.85
C GLN A 668 33.17 -2.99 14.09
N CYS A 669 34.32 -3.65 14.11
CA CYS A 669 34.48 -4.95 13.50
C CYS A 669 33.72 -6.03 14.31
N PRO A 670 32.74 -6.74 13.72
CA PRO A 670 32.06 -7.82 14.40
C PRO A 670 32.96 -9.05 14.55
N GLN A 671 32.68 -9.89 15.56
CA GLN A 671 33.46 -11.10 15.83
C GLN A 671 33.53 -12.07 14.63
N SER A 672 32.48 -12.10 13.80
CA SER A 672 32.41 -12.93 12.58
C SER A 672 33.40 -12.52 11.50
N TRP A 673 33.94 -11.30 11.55
CA TRP A 673 34.91 -10.77 10.58
C TRP A 673 36.37 -10.95 11.04
N VAL A 674 36.59 -11.32 12.30
CA VAL A 674 37.93 -11.53 12.85
C VAL A 674 38.64 -12.67 12.13
N GLY A 675 39.88 -12.42 11.70
CA GLY A 675 40.70 -13.37 10.94
C GLY A 675 40.43 -13.37 9.43
N PHE A 676 39.45 -12.60 8.96
CA PHE A 676 39.14 -12.45 7.53
C PHE A 676 39.30 -10.98 7.08
N SER A 677 38.60 -10.08 7.76
CA SER A 677 38.52 -8.66 7.41
C SER A 677 39.18 -7.76 8.45
N CYS A 678 39.23 -8.18 9.72
CA CYS A 678 39.93 -7.46 10.79
C CYS A 678 40.67 -8.40 11.74
N ASP A 679 41.54 -7.85 12.58
CA ASP A 679 42.34 -8.64 13.52
C ASP A 679 41.66 -8.83 14.88
N THR A 680 40.87 -7.86 15.33
CA THR A 680 40.25 -7.88 16.66
C THR A 680 38.82 -7.34 16.61
N ALA A 681 37.90 -8.04 17.28
CA ALA A 681 36.51 -7.60 17.38
C ALA A 681 36.38 -6.30 18.20
N GLY A 682 35.49 -5.42 17.78
CA GLY A 682 35.25 -4.13 18.42
C GLY A 682 36.29 -3.04 18.12
N GLU A 683 37.34 -3.33 17.33
CA GLU A 683 38.14 -2.27 16.73
C GLU A 683 37.37 -1.57 15.62
N VAL A 684 37.73 -0.32 15.31
CA VAL A 684 37.13 0.41 14.19
C VAL A 684 37.59 -0.23 12.88
N TYR A 685 36.64 -0.75 12.11
CA TYR A 685 36.93 -1.39 10.83
C TYR A 685 37.43 -0.36 9.82
N ASN A 686 38.45 -0.72 9.03
CA ASN A 686 39.12 0.15 8.04
C ASN A 686 39.64 1.51 8.55
N LEU A 687 39.76 1.70 9.87
CA LEU A 687 40.22 2.96 10.49
C LEU A 687 41.45 3.58 9.82
N GLU A 688 42.50 2.78 9.68
CA GLU A 688 43.78 3.26 9.16
C GLU A 688 43.67 3.62 7.67
N HIS A 689 42.86 2.88 6.91
CA HIS A 689 42.65 3.08 5.47
C HIS A 689 41.95 4.41 5.21
N GLU A 690 40.81 4.63 5.88
CA GLU A 690 40.03 5.86 5.72
C GLU A 690 40.77 7.08 6.31
N TYR A 691 41.59 6.88 7.34
CA TYR A 691 42.43 7.96 7.85
C TYR A 691 43.51 8.37 6.83
N ILE A 692 44.02 7.46 6.00
CA ILE A 692 44.90 7.84 4.89
C ILE A 692 44.16 8.69 3.86
N HIS A 693 42.89 8.41 3.55
CA HIS A 693 42.10 9.25 2.64
C HIS A 693 41.97 10.69 3.16
N TYR A 694 41.75 10.87 4.47
CA TYR A 694 41.79 12.19 5.11
C TYR A 694 43.16 12.87 4.92
N LEU A 695 44.25 12.15 5.17
CA LEU A 695 45.59 12.70 5.05
C LEU A 695 45.93 13.03 3.59
N ASP A 696 45.51 12.21 2.62
CA ASP A 696 45.77 12.42 1.20
C ASP A 696 45.02 13.65 0.68
N GLY A 697 43.72 13.78 1.00
CA GLY A 697 42.94 14.98 0.70
C GLY A 697 43.55 16.24 1.30
N ARG A 698 43.90 16.20 2.58
CA ARG A 698 44.42 17.38 3.28
C ARG A 698 45.83 17.79 2.88
N TYR A 699 46.70 16.84 2.57
CA TYR A 699 48.14 17.10 2.46
C TYR A 699 48.75 16.78 1.09
N ASN A 700 48.04 16.14 0.17
CA ASN A 700 48.54 15.80 -1.16
C ASN A 700 47.64 16.28 -2.32
N LEU A 701 46.33 16.36 -2.13
CA LEU A 701 45.37 16.66 -3.21
C LEU A 701 44.71 18.03 -3.00
N TYR A 702 44.97 18.98 -3.89
CA TYR A 702 44.27 20.27 -3.87
C TYR A 702 42.79 20.13 -4.23
N GLY A 703 41.94 20.86 -3.50
CA GLY A 703 40.50 20.91 -3.72
C GLY A 703 39.75 19.72 -3.12
N MET A 704 38.44 19.67 -3.36
CA MET A 704 37.60 18.54 -2.92
C MET A 704 37.95 17.23 -3.65
N PHE A 705 37.56 16.07 -3.10
CA PHE A 705 37.77 14.73 -3.68
C PHE A 705 37.55 14.60 -5.21
N ALA A 706 36.61 15.35 -5.80
CA ALA A 706 36.31 15.33 -7.23
C ALA A 706 37.06 16.40 -8.07
N HIS A 707 38.00 17.14 -7.49
CA HIS A 707 38.74 18.20 -8.16
C HIS A 707 39.65 17.67 -9.27
N HIS A 708 40.37 16.58 -8.97
CA HIS A 708 41.27 15.93 -9.93
C HIS A 708 40.59 14.73 -10.59
N ASN A 709 40.80 14.56 -11.90
CA ASN A 709 40.34 13.38 -12.62
C ASN A 709 41.30 12.20 -12.42
N ASN A 710 40.76 10.96 -12.39
CA ASN A 710 41.53 9.71 -12.35
C ASN A 710 42.44 9.51 -11.11
N THR A 711 42.07 10.02 -9.95
CA THR A 711 42.82 9.84 -8.69
C THR A 711 42.38 8.61 -7.88
N VAL A 712 41.41 7.84 -8.36
CA VAL A 712 40.86 6.68 -7.61
C VAL A 712 41.94 5.63 -7.29
N SER A 713 42.71 5.17 -8.28
CA SER A 713 43.81 4.23 -8.02
C SER A 713 44.89 4.82 -7.10
N TRP A 714 45.16 6.12 -7.21
CA TRP A 714 46.08 6.83 -6.31
C TRP A 714 45.59 6.74 -4.86
N ALA A 715 44.37 7.20 -4.60
CA ALA A 715 43.80 7.26 -3.26
C ALA A 715 43.71 5.86 -2.63
N GLU A 716 43.07 4.91 -3.30
CA GLU A 716 42.90 3.55 -2.76
C GLU A 716 44.22 2.79 -2.64
N GLY A 717 45.13 2.97 -3.60
CA GLY A 717 46.44 2.33 -3.58
C GLY A 717 47.32 2.78 -2.42
N TRP A 718 47.33 4.08 -2.11
CA TRP A 718 48.09 4.63 -0.99
C TRP A 718 47.46 4.27 0.36
N ALA A 719 46.13 4.31 0.46
CA ALA A 719 45.41 3.87 1.64
C ALA A 719 45.69 2.39 1.97
N GLU A 720 45.70 1.51 0.95
CA GLU A 720 46.09 0.11 1.13
C GLU A 720 47.57 -0.03 1.50
N PHE A 721 48.49 0.62 0.77
CA PHE A 721 49.92 0.37 0.95
C PHE A 721 50.47 0.93 2.25
N LEU A 722 50.08 2.16 2.62
CA LEU A 722 50.60 2.80 3.84
C LEU A 722 50.07 2.16 5.12
N THR A 723 48.97 1.39 5.03
CA THR A 723 48.39 0.66 6.17
C THR A 723 48.87 -0.78 6.23
N LYS A 724 48.89 -1.49 5.10
CA LYS A 724 49.24 -2.93 5.07
C LYS A 724 50.73 -3.19 4.88
N GLY A 725 51.50 -2.19 4.48
CA GLY A 725 52.95 -2.30 4.27
C GLY A 725 53.33 -3.27 3.15
N GLN A 726 54.49 -3.92 3.29
CA GLN A 726 55.08 -4.71 2.20
C GLN A 726 54.36 -6.04 1.93
N TYR A 727 53.57 -6.58 2.85
CA TYR A 727 52.90 -7.86 2.65
C TYR A 727 51.45 -7.85 3.13
N ASN A 728 50.51 -7.89 2.18
CA ASN A 728 49.10 -8.10 2.42
C ASN A 728 48.62 -9.39 1.74
N LYS A 729 48.45 -10.47 2.52
CA LYS A 729 48.07 -11.78 1.98
C LYS A 729 46.81 -11.73 1.10
N ARG A 730 45.77 -11.00 1.53
CA ARG A 730 44.49 -10.89 0.81
C ARG A 730 44.67 -10.29 -0.59
N ASN A 731 45.39 -9.17 -0.70
CA ASN A 731 45.67 -8.52 -1.97
C ASN A 731 46.51 -9.43 -2.89
N PHE A 732 47.51 -10.13 -2.35
CA PHE A 732 48.30 -11.10 -3.12
C PHE A 732 47.46 -12.29 -3.62
N ASP A 733 46.64 -12.88 -2.74
CA ASP A 733 45.77 -14.01 -3.11
C ASP A 733 44.74 -13.60 -4.17
N ALA A 734 44.15 -12.41 -4.06
CA ALA A 734 43.09 -11.91 -4.95
C ALA A 734 43.52 -11.80 -6.42
N ILE A 735 44.82 -11.63 -6.68
CA ILE A 735 45.39 -11.45 -8.02
C ILE A 735 46.37 -12.54 -8.43
N ALA A 736 46.57 -13.55 -7.57
CA ALA A 736 47.42 -14.70 -7.88
C ALA A 736 46.95 -15.39 -9.17
N GLY A 737 47.87 -15.58 -10.11
CA GLY A 737 47.59 -16.22 -11.40
C GLY A 737 46.83 -15.37 -12.42
N LYS A 738 46.47 -14.12 -12.10
CA LYS A 738 45.83 -13.20 -13.05
C LYS A 738 46.89 -12.53 -13.95
N THR A 739 46.47 -12.14 -15.16
CA THR A 739 47.31 -11.34 -16.07
C THR A 739 47.52 -9.95 -15.48
N VAL A 740 48.78 -9.56 -15.31
CA VAL A 740 49.15 -8.24 -14.78
C VAL A 740 48.80 -7.15 -15.80
N PRO A 741 47.94 -6.16 -15.46
CA PRO A 741 47.65 -5.04 -16.35
C PRO A 741 48.87 -4.13 -16.54
N SER A 742 48.85 -3.26 -17.56
CA SER A 742 49.91 -2.28 -17.74
C SER A 742 49.94 -1.27 -16.58
N LEU A 743 51.12 -0.73 -16.24
CA LEU A 743 51.24 0.30 -15.20
C LEU A 743 50.30 1.49 -15.45
N ARG A 744 50.20 1.93 -16.71
CA ARG A 744 49.27 2.99 -17.11
C ARG A 744 47.81 2.60 -16.86
N SER A 745 47.43 1.36 -17.18
CA SER A 745 46.06 0.90 -16.91
C SER A 745 45.74 0.95 -15.43
N ILE A 746 46.68 0.52 -14.56
CA ILE A 746 46.46 0.51 -13.11
C ILE A 746 46.36 1.94 -12.57
N LEU A 747 47.30 2.82 -12.92
CA LEU A 747 47.34 4.20 -12.42
C LEU A 747 46.09 5.03 -12.75
N PHE A 748 45.32 4.63 -13.78
CA PHE A 748 44.11 5.31 -14.22
C PHE A 748 42.86 4.43 -14.02
N MET A 749 42.90 3.43 -13.14
CA MET A 749 41.69 2.67 -12.77
C MET A 749 40.73 3.57 -11.98
N GLU A 750 39.44 3.41 -12.27
CA GLU A 750 38.34 4.05 -11.55
C GLU A 750 37.48 3.01 -10.81
N TYR A 751 36.48 3.47 -10.06
CA TYR A 751 35.50 2.58 -9.43
C TYR A 751 34.78 1.74 -10.49
N GLY A 752 34.54 0.46 -10.18
CA GLY A 752 33.93 -0.50 -11.10
C GLY A 752 34.92 -1.35 -11.91
N PHE A 753 36.21 -1.03 -11.90
CA PHE A 753 37.24 -1.93 -12.46
C PHE A 753 37.58 -3.09 -11.52
N ASP A 754 37.71 -4.30 -12.09
CA ASP A 754 38.05 -5.51 -11.35
C ASP A 754 39.40 -5.43 -10.63
N ASN A 755 39.41 -5.79 -9.34
CA ASN A 755 40.61 -5.83 -8.50
C ASN A 755 41.36 -4.48 -8.42
N LEU A 756 40.62 -3.36 -8.42
CA LEU A 756 41.15 -2.02 -8.18
C LEU A 756 42.13 -1.98 -7.00
N TYR A 757 41.68 -2.42 -5.82
CA TYR A 757 42.46 -2.33 -4.57
C TYR A 757 43.74 -3.17 -4.61
N PRO A 758 43.71 -4.49 -4.93
CA PRO A 758 44.94 -5.28 -5.01
C PRO A 758 45.95 -4.78 -6.05
N TRP A 759 45.49 -4.35 -7.24
CA TRP A 759 46.39 -3.85 -8.27
C TRP A 759 47.00 -2.49 -7.90
N SER A 760 46.20 -1.59 -7.32
CA SER A 760 46.67 -0.27 -6.90
C SER A 760 47.65 -0.39 -5.73
N TYR A 761 47.37 -1.26 -4.75
CA TYR A 761 48.29 -1.61 -3.66
C TYR A 761 49.68 -2.05 -4.17
N LEU A 762 49.74 -2.99 -5.12
CA LEU A 762 51.01 -3.45 -5.67
C LEU A 762 51.74 -2.35 -6.44
N THR A 763 51.01 -1.53 -7.19
CA THR A 763 51.58 -0.40 -7.92
C THR A 763 52.18 0.63 -6.97
N MET A 764 51.45 1.06 -5.94
CA MET A 764 51.95 2.05 -4.97
C MET A 764 53.13 1.51 -4.17
N ARG A 765 53.11 0.21 -3.81
CA ARG A 765 54.27 -0.45 -3.23
C ARG A 765 55.49 -0.38 -4.16
N TYR A 766 55.33 -0.79 -5.43
CA TYR A 766 56.42 -0.76 -6.40
C TYR A 766 57.00 0.65 -6.57
N LEU A 767 56.13 1.66 -6.68
CA LEU A 767 56.53 3.06 -6.80
C LEU A 767 57.21 3.57 -5.53
N ALA A 768 56.73 3.21 -4.35
CA ALA A 768 57.35 3.56 -3.08
C ALA A 768 58.77 2.98 -2.93
N GLU A 769 58.96 1.72 -3.33
CA GLU A 769 60.23 1.02 -3.19
C GLU A 769 61.27 1.43 -4.24
N ASN A 770 60.83 1.71 -5.48
CA ASN A 770 61.74 1.87 -6.63
C ASN A 770 61.74 3.29 -7.22
N HIS A 771 60.68 4.06 -7.02
CA HIS A 771 60.44 5.35 -7.69
C HIS A 771 59.97 6.44 -6.73
N LYS A 772 60.40 6.40 -5.46
CA LYS A 772 59.94 7.33 -4.41
C LYS A 772 60.04 8.81 -4.83
N GLN A 773 61.12 9.20 -5.51
CA GLN A 773 61.28 10.59 -5.97
C GLN A 773 60.23 11.01 -7.01
N SER A 774 59.81 10.09 -7.88
CA SER A 774 58.72 10.34 -8.84
C SER A 774 57.37 10.47 -8.15
N VAL A 775 57.12 9.67 -7.10
CA VAL A 775 55.92 9.81 -6.25
C VAL A 775 55.87 11.18 -5.58
N LEU A 776 56.99 11.63 -4.99
CA LEU A 776 57.07 12.94 -4.35
C LEU A 776 56.87 14.08 -5.36
N ALA A 777 57.43 13.95 -6.57
CA ALA A 777 57.21 14.91 -7.63
C ALA A 777 55.74 14.97 -8.07
N LEU A 778 55.06 13.82 -8.15
CA LEU A 778 53.63 13.74 -8.49
C LEU A 778 52.75 14.32 -7.37
N SER A 779 52.98 13.95 -6.11
CA SER A 779 52.28 14.53 -4.96
C SER A 779 52.42 16.06 -4.96
N ASN A 780 53.62 16.61 -5.18
CA ASN A 780 53.82 18.06 -5.26
C ASN A 780 53.11 18.73 -6.46
N ALA A 781 52.78 17.99 -7.52
CA ALA A 781 52.02 18.52 -8.65
C ALA A 781 50.49 18.46 -8.43
N LEU A 782 50.04 17.68 -7.45
CA LEU A 782 48.62 17.53 -7.09
C LEU A 782 48.16 18.52 -6.01
N LYS A 783 49.11 19.07 -5.23
CA LYS A 783 48.92 20.17 -4.26
C LYS A 783 48.80 21.52 -4.94
#